data_AF-A0A1F4AZL8-F1
#
_entry.id   AF-A0A1F4AZL8-F1
#
_cell.length_a   1.000
_cell.length_b   1.000
_cell.length_c   1.000
_cell.angle_alpha   90.00
_cell.angle_beta   90.00
_cell.angle_gamma   90.00
#
_symmetry.space_group_name_H-M   'P 1'
#
loop_
_entity.id
_entity.type
_entity.pdbx_description
1 polymer ?
#
loop_
_entity_poly.entity_id
_entity_poly.type
_entity_poly.pdbx_seq_one_letter_code
_entity_poly.pdbx_strand_id
1 'polypeptide(L)'
;MRAHRDDQLETAATGYREVLANDPGNIDALHFLGFVSFQRGRFDEAEALISRALALNERNVPARTNLGKVLSARGERQRAIACYRGALELAPEYLDAKIQLGNALVACREFEEAAAWFRSALSQAPEEASLLRSLGATLNELGEPLTAAETLRAAIDLDPEVAEAHLELGTSLLNLNRLHEAISAYGEALRICPDSAVAHYNRGVAYRELHRAAEAIDAFRAAIRLNPNLAEAWYGLGHAYLDGDRMDEARSSFERALALLPSFAQARWSLAMSAIPSVLTEGDDVSKFRGEFARELDALHSWFQGERAILGRDAVGVQQPFALAYHDENNRDLLARYGALCVRLMEHSSQRRERPVRNVSGSLRVGVVSQHFRSHSVWTAILRGWIGQIDHRRFAMHAFHLGGSEDAETAYAKTHTASFERGPRQLEQWIASIAKLRPDVLIYPEIGMEPMALKLASLRLAPVQVAAWGHPETTGLPTIDFFLSARDLESPGAEAHYTERLVALPHLGVYLEPVRVEPESPDLSRLGIDDGVPLFVCAGTPFKYAPASDPVFAGIAQQLGNCRFLFFEHWTPGLSERLRRRLLSVFERAGLDFERHVSFLPWQTRSAFYGVMQRADAYLDTIGFSGFNTALQALDCELPIVAFQGRFMRGRLASGILHRAGLSDLVTDSAESYVSLAVRLIEDGRYRAAVRGRMRAARNPLYRDLAPIRALEDFLDQAARECRG
;
A
#
# COMPACT_ATOMS: atom_id res chain seq x y z
N MET A 1 58.58 -0.80 12.02
CA MET A 1 57.81 -2.04 11.82
C MET A 1 57.24 -2.64 13.10
N ARG A 2 58.04 -3.02 14.13
CA ARG A 2 57.49 -3.53 15.42
C ARG A 2 56.55 -2.53 16.12
N ALA A 3 57.03 -1.29 16.34
CA ALA A 3 56.21 -0.22 16.92
C ALA A 3 54.92 0.08 16.14
N HIS A 4 54.88 -0.15 14.81
CA HIS A 4 53.67 0.02 14.01
C HIS A 4 52.68 -1.15 14.21
N ARG A 5 53.19 -2.39 14.40
CA ARG A 5 52.35 -3.54 14.74
C ARG A 5 51.79 -3.46 16.16
N ASP A 6 52.50 -2.80 17.07
CA ASP A 6 52.11 -2.63 18.47
C ASP A 6 51.26 -1.36 18.71
N ASP A 7 50.69 -0.77 17.64
CA ASP A 7 49.89 0.46 17.61
C ASP A 7 50.54 1.71 18.25
N GLN A 8 51.87 1.71 18.36
CA GLN A 8 52.65 2.85 18.83
C GLN A 8 52.92 3.82 17.68
N LEU A 9 51.87 4.50 17.22
CA LEU A 9 51.88 5.32 15.99
C LEU A 9 52.95 6.43 15.99
N GLU A 10 53.22 7.07 17.14
CA GLU A 10 54.27 8.10 17.24
C GLU A 10 55.68 7.53 17.15
N THR A 11 55.92 6.42 17.83
CA THR A 11 57.20 5.70 17.78
C THR A 11 57.45 5.16 16.38
N ALA A 12 56.41 4.64 15.71
CA ALA A 12 56.47 4.20 14.33
C ALA A 12 56.78 5.37 13.37
N ALA A 13 56.07 6.49 13.50
CA ALA A 13 56.30 7.68 12.69
C ALA A 13 57.73 8.21 12.85
N THR A 14 58.25 8.26 14.08
CA THR A 14 59.62 8.71 14.37
C THR A 14 60.63 7.81 13.68
N GLY A 15 60.50 6.48 13.82
CA GLY A 15 61.39 5.53 13.15
C GLY A 15 61.36 5.62 11.62
N TYR A 16 60.18 5.84 11.00
CA TYR A 16 60.11 6.03 9.55
C TYR A 16 60.74 7.37 9.10
N ARG A 17 60.61 8.44 9.89
CA ARG A 17 61.29 9.72 9.61
C ARG A 17 62.81 9.60 9.70
N GLU A 18 63.34 8.84 10.65
CA GLU A 18 64.79 8.55 10.75
C GLU A 18 65.31 7.78 9.53
N VAL A 19 64.53 6.81 9.02
CA VAL A 19 64.85 6.12 7.76
C VAL A 19 64.87 7.11 6.59
N LEU A 20 63.87 7.99 6.50
CA LEU A 20 63.79 9.00 5.43
C LEU A 20 64.85 10.10 5.54
N ALA A 21 65.38 10.36 6.74
CA ALA A 21 66.50 11.29 6.93
C ALA A 21 67.80 10.72 6.36
N ASN A 22 67.99 9.40 6.41
CA ASN A 22 69.15 8.70 5.87
C ASN A 22 68.97 8.31 4.39
N ASP A 23 67.74 8.00 3.97
CA ASP A 23 67.36 7.63 2.61
C ASP A 23 66.00 8.28 2.23
N PRO A 24 66.01 9.52 1.68
CA PRO A 24 64.79 10.23 1.31
C PRO A 24 63.96 9.55 0.21
N GLY A 25 64.52 8.55 -0.49
CA GLY A 25 63.87 7.78 -1.56
C GLY A 25 63.32 6.44 -1.09
N ASN A 26 63.36 6.14 0.21
CA ASN A 26 62.91 4.86 0.73
C ASN A 26 61.39 4.68 0.56
N ILE A 27 60.97 3.84 -0.40
CA ILE A 27 59.56 3.63 -0.78
C ILE A 27 58.73 3.16 0.42
N ASP A 28 59.23 2.18 1.17
CA ASP A 28 58.51 1.59 2.31
C ASP A 28 58.34 2.61 3.45
N ALA A 29 59.39 3.37 3.77
CA ALA A 29 59.30 4.40 4.81
C ALA A 29 58.36 5.54 4.39
N LEU A 30 58.34 5.95 3.11
CA LEU A 30 57.37 6.92 2.59
C LEU A 30 55.94 6.38 2.67
N HIS A 31 55.69 5.16 2.19
CA HIS A 31 54.38 4.51 2.22
C HIS A 31 53.85 4.34 3.65
N PHE A 32 54.65 3.75 4.55
CA PHE A 32 54.20 3.47 5.91
C PHE A 32 54.13 4.73 6.78
N LEU A 33 55.01 5.72 6.60
CA LEU A 33 54.84 7.01 7.27
C LEU A 33 53.57 7.73 6.80
N GLY A 34 53.27 7.65 5.50
CA GLY A 34 52.02 8.15 4.94
C GLY A 34 50.80 7.45 5.53
N PHE A 35 50.83 6.12 5.64
CA PHE A 35 49.74 5.35 6.26
C PHE A 35 49.56 5.66 7.75
N VAL A 36 50.65 5.81 8.52
CA VAL A 36 50.57 6.26 9.92
C VAL A 36 50.03 7.69 10.02
N SER A 37 50.36 8.56 9.06
CA SER A 37 49.80 9.92 9.00
C SER A 37 48.29 9.89 8.74
N PHE A 38 47.83 8.98 7.90
CA PHE A 38 46.40 8.72 7.67
C PHE A 38 45.68 8.26 8.94
N GLN A 39 46.22 7.27 9.65
CA GLN A 39 45.65 6.78 10.92
C GLN A 39 45.54 7.88 11.99
N ARG A 40 46.38 8.93 11.88
CA ARG A 40 46.37 10.10 12.77
C ARG A 40 45.51 11.26 12.26
N GLY A 41 44.74 11.08 11.19
CA GLY A 41 43.88 12.11 10.60
C GLY A 41 44.62 13.20 9.81
N ARG A 42 45.92 13.03 9.52
CA ARG A 42 46.74 14.00 8.76
C ARG A 42 46.69 13.65 7.27
N PHE A 43 45.55 13.92 6.64
CA PHE A 43 45.25 13.46 5.27
C PHE A 43 46.15 14.06 4.18
N ASP A 44 46.48 15.36 4.27
CA ASP A 44 47.37 16.00 3.28
C ASP A 44 48.80 15.45 3.33
N GLU A 45 49.34 15.25 4.55
CA GLU A 45 50.65 14.64 4.74
C GLU A 45 50.65 13.19 4.26
N ALA A 46 49.60 12.43 4.55
CA ALA A 46 49.44 11.06 4.10
C ALA A 46 49.42 10.95 2.57
N GLU A 47 48.62 11.77 1.89
CA GLU A 47 48.54 11.78 0.43
C GLU A 47 49.89 12.15 -0.19
N ALA A 48 50.56 13.19 0.31
CA ALA A 48 51.85 13.63 -0.21
C ALA A 48 52.92 12.52 -0.09
N LEU A 49 53.00 11.88 1.07
CA LEU A 49 53.98 10.82 1.33
C LEU A 49 53.72 9.57 0.49
N ILE A 50 52.47 9.10 0.43
CA ILE A 50 52.11 7.90 -0.34
C ILE A 50 52.22 8.17 -1.85
N SER A 51 51.84 9.36 -2.31
CA SER A 51 52.01 9.75 -3.72
C SER A 51 53.48 9.79 -4.12
N ARG A 52 54.36 10.26 -3.24
CA ARG A 52 55.81 10.22 -3.46
C ARG A 52 56.35 8.79 -3.50
N ALA A 53 55.85 7.89 -2.65
CA ALA A 53 56.18 6.47 -2.71
C ALA A 53 55.78 5.85 -4.07
N LEU A 54 54.58 6.19 -4.57
CA LEU A 54 54.07 5.71 -5.85
C LEU A 54 54.76 6.34 -7.07
N ALA A 55 55.27 7.57 -6.95
CA ALA A 55 56.10 8.19 -7.98
C ALA A 55 57.46 7.47 -8.15
N LEU A 56 57.96 6.86 -7.07
CA LEU A 56 59.19 6.06 -7.08
C LEU A 56 58.94 4.60 -7.50
N ASN A 57 57.75 4.07 -7.21
CA ASN A 57 57.31 2.75 -7.68
C ASN A 57 55.80 2.70 -7.88
N GLU A 58 55.36 2.91 -9.12
CA GLU A 58 53.95 2.93 -9.51
C GLU A 58 53.23 1.58 -9.34
N ARG A 59 54.00 0.49 -9.25
CA ARG A 59 53.52 -0.89 -9.13
C ARG A 59 53.32 -1.33 -7.68
N ASN A 60 53.53 -0.45 -6.69
CA ASN A 60 53.32 -0.75 -5.28
C ASN A 60 51.82 -0.80 -4.95
N VAL A 61 51.24 -2.01 -5.02
CA VAL A 61 49.81 -2.28 -4.79
C VAL A 61 49.35 -1.82 -3.40
N PRO A 62 49.99 -2.19 -2.27
CA PRO A 62 49.62 -1.69 -0.95
C PRO A 62 49.64 -0.16 -0.81
N ALA A 63 50.64 0.52 -1.38
CA ALA A 63 50.71 1.97 -1.37
C ALA A 63 49.56 2.60 -2.19
N ARG A 64 49.22 2.02 -3.34
CA ARG A 64 48.12 2.49 -4.18
C ARG A 64 46.76 2.32 -3.50
N THR A 65 46.52 1.18 -2.86
CA THR A 65 45.32 0.95 -2.07
C THR A 65 45.23 1.91 -0.88
N ASN A 66 46.33 2.14 -0.17
CA ASN A 66 46.35 3.10 0.95
C ASN A 66 46.16 4.56 0.50
N LEU A 67 46.65 4.95 -0.69
CA LEU A 67 46.32 6.24 -1.29
C LEU A 67 44.81 6.35 -1.53
N GLY A 68 44.18 5.30 -2.05
CA GLY A 68 42.72 5.23 -2.21
C GLY A 68 41.97 5.44 -0.88
N LYS A 69 42.46 4.84 0.22
CA LYS A 69 41.87 5.01 1.57
C LYS A 69 41.92 6.47 2.03
N VAL A 70 43.06 7.14 1.83
CA VAL A 70 43.24 8.57 2.14
C VAL A 70 42.25 9.42 1.34
N LEU A 71 42.17 9.19 0.03
CA LEU A 71 41.28 9.94 -0.87
C LEU A 71 39.79 9.73 -0.52
N SER A 72 39.42 8.50 -0.13
CA SER A 72 38.07 8.20 0.33
C SER A 72 37.70 8.99 1.59
N ALA A 73 38.61 9.07 2.57
CA ALA A 73 38.39 9.85 3.79
C ALA A 73 38.30 11.36 3.54
N ARG A 74 38.91 11.86 2.46
CA ARG A 74 38.77 13.25 1.99
C ARG A 74 37.47 13.52 1.21
N GLY A 75 36.67 12.48 0.94
CA GLY A 75 35.48 12.58 0.10
C GLY A 75 35.76 12.56 -1.41
N GLU A 76 37.00 12.30 -1.83
CA GLU A 76 37.42 12.27 -3.24
C GLU A 76 37.14 10.90 -3.87
N ARG A 77 35.86 10.53 -3.90
CA ARG A 77 35.38 9.17 -4.21
C ARG A 77 35.88 8.62 -5.54
N GLN A 78 35.82 9.42 -6.61
CA GLN A 78 36.23 8.98 -7.95
C GLN A 78 37.75 8.74 -8.06
N ARG A 79 38.57 9.56 -7.38
CA ARG A 79 40.02 9.32 -7.32
C ARG A 79 40.34 8.09 -6.48
N ALA A 80 39.61 7.85 -5.39
CA ALA A 80 39.75 6.64 -4.59
C ALA A 80 39.45 5.37 -5.41
N ILE A 81 38.34 5.36 -6.15
CA ILE A 81 37.97 4.27 -7.07
C ILE A 81 39.08 4.02 -8.10
N ALA A 82 39.63 5.06 -8.71
CA ALA A 82 40.74 4.93 -9.67
C ALA A 82 42.00 4.30 -9.05
N CYS A 83 42.33 4.66 -7.79
CA CYS A 83 43.42 4.03 -7.06
C CYS A 83 43.19 2.54 -6.83
N TYR A 84 41.99 2.14 -6.38
CA TYR A 84 41.66 0.74 -6.15
C TYR A 84 41.62 -0.09 -7.43
N ARG A 85 41.02 0.44 -8.52
CA ARG A 85 41.01 -0.22 -9.84
C ARG A 85 42.44 -0.42 -10.35
N GLY A 86 43.29 0.61 -10.29
CA GLY A 86 44.69 0.46 -10.68
C GLY A 86 45.49 -0.50 -9.79
N ALA A 87 45.12 -0.65 -8.51
CA ALA A 87 45.73 -1.66 -7.64
C ALA A 87 45.34 -3.09 -8.08
N LEU A 88 44.08 -3.28 -8.49
CA LEU A 88 43.55 -4.56 -8.97
C LEU A 88 44.00 -4.90 -10.40
N GLU A 89 44.33 -3.91 -11.25
CA GLU A 89 45.01 -4.15 -12.53
C GLU A 89 46.40 -4.78 -12.34
N LEU A 90 47.11 -4.36 -11.29
CA LEU A 90 48.45 -4.87 -10.97
C LEU A 90 48.40 -6.20 -10.20
N ALA A 91 47.42 -6.36 -9.32
CA ALA A 91 47.21 -7.57 -8.53
C ALA A 91 45.70 -7.88 -8.39
N PRO A 92 45.12 -8.64 -9.33
CA PRO A 92 43.68 -8.92 -9.36
C PRO A 92 43.13 -9.59 -8.09
N GLU A 93 43.96 -10.35 -7.38
CA GLU A 93 43.59 -11.06 -6.15
C GLU A 93 43.85 -10.28 -4.86
N TYR A 94 44.25 -8.99 -4.92
CA TYR A 94 44.53 -8.23 -3.71
C TYR A 94 43.24 -7.90 -2.92
N LEU A 95 42.97 -8.71 -1.88
CA LEU A 95 41.73 -8.69 -1.11
C LEU A 95 41.35 -7.29 -0.58
N ASP A 96 42.28 -6.57 0.05
CA ASP A 96 42.03 -5.24 0.61
C ASP A 96 41.57 -4.24 -0.46
N ALA A 97 42.12 -4.29 -1.69
CA ALA A 97 41.63 -3.43 -2.77
C ALA A 97 40.22 -3.84 -3.26
N LYS A 98 39.89 -5.14 -3.30
CA LYS A 98 38.52 -5.61 -3.64
C LYS A 98 37.49 -5.07 -2.65
N ILE A 99 37.77 -5.20 -1.35
CA ILE A 99 36.89 -4.73 -0.27
C ILE A 99 36.70 -3.20 -0.36
N GLN A 100 37.81 -2.47 -0.47
CA GLN A 100 37.76 -1.02 -0.49
C GLN A 100 37.13 -0.44 -1.76
N LEU A 101 37.31 -1.11 -2.90
CA LEU A 101 36.59 -0.77 -4.13
C LEU A 101 35.08 -0.98 -3.96
N GLY A 102 34.65 -2.14 -3.45
CA GLY A 102 33.24 -2.40 -3.16
C GLY A 102 32.61 -1.34 -2.26
N ASN A 103 33.27 -0.99 -1.15
CA ASN A 103 32.81 0.06 -0.23
C ASN A 103 32.70 1.44 -0.92
N ALA A 104 33.68 1.80 -1.76
CA ALA A 104 33.66 3.07 -2.48
C ALA A 104 32.56 3.14 -3.54
N LEU A 105 32.27 2.01 -4.20
CA LEU A 105 31.19 1.87 -5.18
C LEU A 105 29.81 1.96 -4.50
N VAL A 106 29.61 1.34 -3.33
CA VAL A 106 28.39 1.53 -2.51
C VAL A 106 28.17 3.01 -2.20
N ALA A 107 29.22 3.73 -1.77
CA ALA A 107 29.14 5.16 -1.50
C ALA A 107 28.82 6.02 -2.75
N CYS A 108 29.05 5.48 -3.95
CA CYS A 108 28.68 6.08 -5.23
C CYS A 108 27.36 5.56 -5.80
N ARG A 109 26.65 4.67 -5.07
CA ARG A 109 25.43 3.97 -5.51
C ARG A 109 25.61 3.07 -6.74
N GLU A 110 26.82 2.57 -6.96
CA GLU A 110 27.15 1.59 -8.00
C GLU A 110 27.04 0.16 -7.43
N PHE A 111 25.82 -0.23 -7.05
CA PHE A 111 25.58 -1.43 -6.22
C PHE A 111 25.87 -2.75 -6.95
N GLU A 112 25.58 -2.84 -8.25
CA GLU A 112 25.81 -4.06 -9.04
C GLU A 112 27.30 -4.40 -9.10
N GLU A 113 28.14 -3.41 -9.39
CA GLU A 113 29.60 -3.58 -9.41
C GLU A 113 30.14 -3.84 -8.01
N ALA A 114 29.63 -3.13 -6.99
CA ALA A 114 30.01 -3.36 -5.60
C ALA A 114 29.74 -4.82 -5.17
N ALA A 115 28.55 -5.35 -5.45
CA ALA A 115 28.18 -6.72 -5.14
C ALA A 115 29.09 -7.74 -5.85
N ALA A 116 29.48 -7.48 -7.09
CA ALA A 116 30.43 -8.34 -7.82
C ALA A 116 31.80 -8.38 -7.14
N TRP A 117 32.32 -7.24 -6.69
CA TRP A 117 33.59 -7.18 -5.96
C TRP A 117 33.51 -7.84 -4.58
N PHE A 118 32.42 -7.67 -3.83
CA PHE A 118 32.24 -8.37 -2.56
C PHE A 118 32.14 -9.90 -2.74
N ARG A 119 31.43 -10.39 -3.76
CA ARG A 119 31.40 -11.83 -4.09
C ARG A 119 32.80 -12.36 -4.44
N SER A 120 33.61 -11.59 -5.17
CA SER A 120 35.01 -11.93 -5.48
C SER A 120 35.94 -11.87 -4.25
N ALA A 121 35.66 -11.00 -3.29
CA ALA A 121 36.38 -10.98 -2.02
C ALA A 121 36.04 -12.22 -1.17
N LEU A 122 34.75 -12.57 -1.09
CA LEU A 122 34.25 -13.74 -0.35
C LEU A 122 34.74 -15.08 -0.91
N SER A 123 35.04 -15.19 -2.21
CA SER A 123 35.66 -16.41 -2.75
C SER A 123 37.06 -16.67 -2.19
N GLN A 124 37.73 -15.65 -1.64
CA GLN A 124 39.02 -15.78 -0.96
C GLN A 124 38.89 -15.85 0.57
N ALA A 125 37.87 -15.21 1.14
CA ALA A 125 37.60 -15.16 2.57
C ALA A 125 36.11 -15.48 2.85
N PRO A 126 35.69 -16.75 2.74
CA PRO A 126 34.26 -17.13 2.78
C PRO A 126 33.61 -16.96 4.16
N GLU A 127 34.40 -16.95 5.24
CA GLU A 127 33.95 -16.85 6.63
C GLU A 127 34.20 -15.44 7.22
N GLU A 128 34.30 -14.41 6.37
CA GLU A 128 34.49 -13.03 6.82
C GLU A 128 33.13 -12.32 7.03
N ALA A 129 32.66 -12.28 8.28
CA ALA A 129 31.35 -11.73 8.67
C ALA A 129 31.14 -10.29 8.18
N SER A 130 32.20 -9.45 8.23
CA SER A 130 32.15 -8.05 7.80
C SER A 130 31.86 -7.90 6.29
N LEU A 131 32.38 -8.83 5.47
CA LEU A 131 32.13 -8.88 4.03
C LEU A 131 30.74 -9.41 3.69
N LEU A 132 30.30 -10.48 4.37
CA LEU A 132 28.94 -11.01 4.22
C LEU A 132 27.90 -9.95 4.55
N ARG A 133 28.09 -9.18 5.64
CA ARG A 133 27.23 -8.05 5.98
C ARG A 133 27.21 -6.98 4.88
N SER A 134 28.38 -6.60 4.37
CA SER A 134 28.49 -5.56 3.32
C SER A 134 27.83 -6.00 2.01
N LEU A 135 27.99 -7.27 1.63
CA LEU A 135 27.27 -7.86 0.50
C LEU A 135 25.76 -7.87 0.76
N GLY A 136 25.33 -8.34 1.93
CA GLY A 136 23.92 -8.39 2.33
C GLY A 136 23.21 -7.03 2.25
N ALA A 137 23.83 -5.98 2.80
CA ALA A 137 23.33 -4.61 2.69
C ALA A 137 23.27 -4.13 1.23
N THR A 138 24.28 -4.47 0.42
CA THR A 138 24.29 -4.13 -1.01
C THR A 138 23.19 -4.86 -1.79
N LEU A 139 22.89 -6.11 -1.42
CA LEU A 139 21.80 -6.90 -2.03
C LEU A 139 20.42 -6.34 -1.68
N ASN A 140 20.24 -5.75 -0.49
CA ASN A 140 19.03 -5.01 -0.14
C ASN A 140 18.82 -3.82 -1.09
N GLU A 141 19.85 -3.02 -1.34
CA GLU A 141 19.80 -1.88 -2.27
C GLU A 141 19.53 -2.31 -3.72
N LEU A 142 19.99 -3.50 -4.12
CA LEU A 142 19.71 -4.12 -5.43
C LEU A 142 18.28 -4.68 -5.55
N GLY A 143 17.51 -4.73 -4.46
CA GLY A 143 16.18 -5.34 -4.47
C GLY A 143 16.22 -6.87 -4.55
N GLU A 144 17.28 -7.50 -4.03
CA GLU A 144 17.43 -8.96 -3.89
C GLU A 144 17.26 -9.42 -2.42
N PRO A 145 16.11 -9.14 -1.75
CA PRO A 145 15.99 -9.27 -0.30
C PRO A 145 16.04 -10.71 0.20
N LEU A 146 15.73 -11.71 -0.65
CA LEU A 146 15.84 -13.12 -0.29
C LEU A 146 17.31 -13.51 -0.09
N THR A 147 18.14 -13.25 -1.10
CA THR A 147 19.59 -13.52 -1.07
C THR A 147 20.29 -12.64 -0.02
N ALA A 148 19.84 -11.39 0.15
CA ALA A 148 20.31 -10.53 1.23
C ALA A 148 20.08 -11.18 2.61
N ALA A 149 18.86 -11.64 2.89
CA ALA A 149 18.52 -12.26 4.17
C ALA A 149 19.32 -13.55 4.45
N GLU A 150 19.58 -14.37 3.43
CA GLU A 150 20.43 -15.56 3.54
C GLU A 150 21.89 -15.18 3.86
N THR A 151 22.44 -14.21 3.13
CA THR A 151 23.81 -13.72 3.31
C THR A 151 24.01 -13.08 4.70
N LEU A 152 23.02 -12.34 5.19
CA LEU A 152 23.05 -11.67 6.49
C LEU A 152 22.92 -12.65 7.65
N ARG A 153 22.13 -13.73 7.51
CA ARG A 153 22.11 -14.81 8.50
C ARG A 153 23.47 -15.48 8.62
N ALA A 154 24.13 -15.76 7.50
CA ALA A 154 25.50 -16.30 7.53
C ALA A 154 26.50 -15.34 8.22
N ALA A 155 26.34 -14.03 8.03
CA ALA A 155 27.15 -13.03 8.77
C ALA A 155 26.90 -13.09 10.29
N ILE A 156 25.63 -13.20 10.71
CA ILE A 156 25.22 -13.27 12.12
C ILE A 156 25.65 -14.59 12.77
N ASP A 157 25.63 -15.69 12.03
CA ASP A 157 26.10 -16.99 12.52
C ASP A 157 27.60 -16.99 12.88
N LEU A 158 28.38 -16.15 12.18
CA LEU A 158 29.81 -15.96 12.43
C LEU A 158 30.07 -14.92 13.54
N ASP A 159 29.31 -13.82 13.56
CA ASP A 159 29.41 -12.77 14.58
C ASP A 159 28.03 -12.25 15.00
N PRO A 160 27.45 -12.76 16.11
CA PRO A 160 26.09 -12.43 16.50
C PRO A 160 25.94 -11.06 17.19
N GLU A 161 27.03 -10.44 17.65
CA GLU A 161 26.99 -9.16 18.41
C GLU A 161 27.20 -7.92 17.53
N VAL A 162 26.86 -8.02 16.24
CA VAL A 162 26.92 -6.90 15.28
C VAL A 162 25.53 -6.34 15.01
N ALA A 163 25.21 -5.19 15.63
CA ALA A 163 23.90 -4.55 15.52
C ALA A 163 23.50 -4.25 14.06
N GLU A 164 24.46 -3.84 13.22
CA GLU A 164 24.24 -3.52 11.82
C GLU A 164 23.80 -4.75 11.00
N ALA A 165 24.30 -5.95 11.33
CA ALA A 165 23.91 -7.16 10.61
C ALA A 165 22.44 -7.52 10.88
N HIS A 166 22.01 -7.40 12.14
CA HIS A 166 20.60 -7.58 12.52
C HIS A 166 19.69 -6.50 11.94
N LEU A 167 20.15 -5.25 11.89
CA LEU A 167 19.41 -4.15 11.27
C LEU A 167 19.15 -4.42 9.79
N GLU A 168 20.19 -4.81 9.04
CA GLU A 168 20.07 -5.13 7.61
C GLU A 168 19.24 -6.39 7.36
N LEU A 169 19.33 -7.39 8.25
CA LEU A 169 18.48 -8.57 8.17
C LEU A 169 17.01 -8.19 8.34
N GLY A 170 16.72 -7.32 9.32
CA GLY A 170 15.38 -6.77 9.53
C GLY A 170 14.84 -6.06 8.28
N THR A 171 15.67 -5.26 7.60
CA THR A 171 15.31 -4.58 6.35
C THR A 171 14.98 -5.58 5.23
N SER A 172 15.80 -6.62 5.09
CA SER A 172 15.57 -7.71 4.13
C SER A 172 14.23 -8.40 4.39
N LEU A 173 13.95 -8.72 5.66
CA LEU A 173 12.72 -9.39 6.08
C LEU A 173 11.47 -8.52 5.92
N LEU A 174 11.60 -7.21 6.16
CA LEU A 174 10.54 -6.24 5.89
C LEU A 174 10.17 -6.23 4.40
N ASN A 175 11.17 -6.19 3.52
CA ASN A 175 10.98 -6.24 2.06
C ASN A 175 10.37 -7.57 1.58
N LEU A 176 10.61 -8.67 2.30
CA LEU A 176 9.97 -9.97 2.07
C LEU A 176 8.57 -10.09 2.71
N ASN A 177 8.04 -9.03 3.33
CA ASN A 177 6.81 -9.02 4.08
C ASN A 177 6.79 -10.04 5.25
N ARG A 178 7.96 -10.41 5.79
CA ARG A 178 8.15 -11.28 6.97
C ARG A 178 8.21 -10.42 8.24
N LEU A 179 7.12 -9.70 8.50
CA LEU A 179 7.07 -8.56 9.43
C LEU A 179 7.43 -8.93 10.88
N HIS A 180 6.97 -10.08 11.38
CA HIS A 180 7.30 -10.53 12.74
C HIS A 180 8.79 -10.82 12.91
N GLU A 181 9.43 -11.46 11.92
CA GLU A 181 10.86 -11.72 11.95
C GLU A 181 11.67 -10.44 11.81
N ALA A 182 11.20 -9.49 10.98
CA ALA A 182 11.80 -8.17 10.87
C ALA A 182 11.82 -7.44 12.22
N ILE A 183 10.69 -7.44 12.94
CA ILE A 183 10.60 -6.85 14.30
C ILE A 183 11.56 -7.53 15.28
N SER A 184 11.69 -8.85 15.20
CA SER A 184 12.63 -9.61 16.04
C SER A 184 14.08 -9.20 15.75
N ALA A 185 14.47 -9.12 14.48
CA ALA A 185 15.81 -8.70 14.06
C ALA A 185 16.13 -7.26 14.49
N TYR A 186 15.19 -6.32 14.33
CA TYR A 186 15.35 -4.97 14.86
C TYR A 186 15.41 -4.93 16.39
N GLY A 187 14.69 -5.83 17.06
CA GLY A 187 14.78 -6.01 18.52
C GLY A 187 16.18 -6.41 18.97
N GLU A 188 16.81 -7.33 18.23
CA GLU A 188 18.18 -7.78 18.52
C GLU A 188 19.23 -6.68 18.22
N ALA A 189 19.07 -5.97 17.10
CA ALA A 189 19.88 -4.78 16.81
C ALA A 189 19.81 -3.74 17.94
N LEU A 190 18.63 -3.52 18.51
CA LEU A 190 18.41 -2.59 19.63
C LEU A 190 18.85 -3.14 20.99
N ARG A 191 18.96 -4.47 21.16
CA ARG A 191 19.57 -5.08 22.35
C ARG A 191 21.07 -4.77 22.38
N ILE A 192 21.73 -4.87 21.23
CA ILE A 192 23.17 -4.64 21.07
C ILE A 192 23.47 -3.13 21.08
N CYS A 193 22.69 -2.33 20.35
CA CYS A 193 22.83 -0.88 20.24
C CYS A 193 21.48 -0.16 20.51
N PRO A 194 21.17 0.17 21.79
CA PRO A 194 19.90 0.78 22.16
C PRO A 194 19.64 2.17 21.56
N ASP A 195 20.70 2.92 21.23
CA ASP A 195 20.62 4.31 20.77
C ASP A 195 20.51 4.43 19.23
N SER A 196 20.15 3.34 18.54
CA SER A 196 19.95 3.34 17.09
C SER A 196 18.60 3.93 16.68
N ALA A 197 18.59 5.20 16.28
CA ALA A 197 17.40 5.87 15.75
C ALA A 197 16.84 5.16 14.50
N VAL A 198 17.71 4.62 13.64
CA VAL A 198 17.34 3.91 12.41
C VAL A 198 16.63 2.59 12.74
N ALA A 199 17.14 1.82 13.72
CA ALA A 199 16.50 0.58 14.14
C ALA A 199 15.10 0.83 14.74
N HIS A 200 14.96 1.89 15.54
CA HIS A 200 13.65 2.31 16.05
C HIS A 200 12.70 2.72 14.93
N TYR A 201 13.16 3.51 13.95
CA TYR A 201 12.37 3.92 12.79
C TYR A 201 11.90 2.71 11.97
N ASN A 202 12.81 1.82 11.59
CA ASN A 202 12.50 0.63 10.79
C ASN A 202 11.57 -0.35 11.53
N ARG A 203 11.74 -0.49 12.85
CA ARG A 203 10.80 -1.26 13.69
C ARG A 203 9.41 -0.63 13.74
N GLY A 204 9.34 0.71 13.77
CA GLY A 204 8.08 1.45 13.65
C GLY A 204 7.36 1.20 12.33
N VAL A 205 8.10 1.19 11.22
CA VAL A 205 7.56 0.82 9.89
C VAL A 205 6.99 -0.60 9.92
N ALA A 206 7.73 -1.58 10.44
CA ALA A 206 7.25 -2.96 10.53
C ALA A 206 5.99 -3.12 11.41
N TYR A 207 5.88 -2.36 12.51
CA TYR A 207 4.66 -2.35 13.32
C TYR A 207 3.45 -1.78 12.59
N ARG A 208 3.63 -0.72 11.78
CA ARG A 208 2.55 -0.17 10.95
C ARG A 208 2.02 -1.17 9.94
N GLU A 209 2.91 -1.88 9.26
CA GLU A 209 2.52 -2.94 8.30
C GLU A 209 1.78 -4.11 8.98
N LEU A 210 1.98 -4.33 10.29
CA LEU A 210 1.21 -5.27 11.11
C LEU A 210 -0.08 -4.67 11.72
N HIS A 211 -0.44 -3.43 11.36
CA HIS A 211 -1.56 -2.68 11.94
C HIS A 211 -1.45 -2.47 13.47
N ARG A 212 -0.23 -2.47 14.01
CA ARG A 212 0.09 -2.24 15.43
C ARG A 212 0.43 -0.76 15.68
N ALA A 213 -0.60 0.09 15.56
CA ALA A 213 -0.44 1.54 15.57
C ALA A 213 0.21 2.10 16.85
N ALA A 214 -0.13 1.56 18.03
CA ALA A 214 0.42 2.02 19.30
C ALA A 214 1.93 1.78 19.39
N GLU A 215 2.37 0.57 19.06
CA GLU A 215 3.79 0.19 19.06
C GLU A 215 4.58 0.93 17.98
N ALA A 216 3.96 1.20 16.82
CA ALA A 216 4.54 2.05 15.80
C ALA A 216 4.77 3.49 16.30
N ILE A 217 3.78 4.10 16.94
CA ILE A 217 3.87 5.44 17.54
C ILE A 217 5.04 5.50 18.54
N ASP A 218 5.16 4.51 19.42
CA ASP A 218 6.22 4.46 20.43
C ASP A 218 7.61 4.31 19.80
N ALA A 219 7.72 3.46 18.77
CA ALA A 219 8.97 3.25 18.03
C ALA A 219 9.41 4.52 17.27
N PHE A 220 8.50 5.20 16.56
CA PHE A 220 8.84 6.47 15.89
C PHE A 220 9.19 7.58 16.88
N ARG A 221 8.48 7.68 18.00
CA ARG A 221 8.83 8.63 19.07
C ARG A 221 10.22 8.34 19.66
N ALA A 222 10.61 7.08 19.79
CA ALA A 222 11.97 6.72 20.19
C ALA A 222 13.02 7.16 19.16
N ALA A 223 12.78 6.91 17.87
CA ALA A 223 13.65 7.40 16.80
C ALA A 223 13.79 8.92 16.81
N ILE A 224 12.69 9.66 17.00
CA ILE A 224 12.67 11.13 17.09
C ILE A 224 13.41 11.64 18.33
N ARG A 225 13.31 10.96 19.49
CA ARG A 225 14.07 11.36 20.69
C ARG A 225 15.57 11.25 20.47
N LEU A 226 16.03 10.20 19.78
CA LEU A 226 17.44 9.97 19.45
C LEU A 226 17.94 10.90 18.33
N ASN A 227 17.09 11.18 17.34
CA ASN A 227 17.38 12.12 16.27
C ASN A 227 16.15 13.00 15.95
N PRO A 228 16.03 14.19 16.57
CA PRO A 228 14.89 15.08 16.36
C PRO A 228 14.74 15.65 14.94
N ASN A 229 15.80 15.58 14.14
CA ASN A 229 15.85 16.12 12.78
C ASN A 229 15.57 15.05 11.71
N LEU A 230 15.23 13.82 12.11
CA LEU A 230 14.87 12.74 11.18
C LEU A 230 13.44 12.96 10.64
N ALA A 231 13.34 13.65 9.50
CA ALA A 231 12.05 14.00 8.89
C ALA A 231 11.19 12.76 8.56
N GLU A 232 11.83 11.66 8.16
CA GLU A 232 11.20 10.37 7.87
C GLU A 232 10.51 9.77 9.09
N ALA A 233 11.07 9.92 10.30
CA ALA A 233 10.44 9.44 11.52
C ALA A 233 9.22 10.27 11.91
N TRP A 234 9.23 11.58 11.67
CA TRP A 234 8.03 12.42 11.82
C TRP A 234 6.94 12.07 10.81
N TYR A 235 7.33 11.82 9.55
CA TYR A 235 6.41 11.34 8.52
C TYR A 235 5.81 9.96 8.87
N GLY A 236 6.64 9.00 9.32
CA GLY A 236 6.21 7.70 9.80
C GLY A 236 5.29 7.79 11.02
N LEU A 237 5.58 8.69 11.96
CA LEU A 237 4.73 8.99 13.11
C LEU A 237 3.37 9.54 12.68
N GLY A 238 3.34 10.44 11.69
CA GLY A 238 2.09 10.99 11.15
C GLY A 238 1.17 9.91 10.60
N HIS A 239 1.73 8.96 9.85
CA HIS A 239 0.96 7.82 9.38
C HIS A 239 0.56 6.83 10.49
N ALA A 240 1.43 6.58 11.47
CA ALA A 240 1.08 5.75 12.62
C ALA A 240 -0.10 6.35 13.40
N TYR A 241 -0.18 7.68 13.47
CA TYR A 241 -1.33 8.36 14.03
C TYR A 241 -2.59 8.21 13.17
N LEU A 242 -2.51 8.27 11.83
CA LEU A 242 -3.67 7.97 10.98
C LEU A 242 -4.16 6.53 11.17
N ASP A 243 -3.25 5.56 11.24
CA ASP A 243 -3.58 4.16 11.51
C ASP A 243 -4.19 3.97 12.90
N GLY A 244 -3.80 4.81 13.86
CA GLY A 244 -4.37 4.89 15.20
C GLY A 244 -5.57 5.84 15.30
N ASP A 245 -6.06 6.38 14.18
CA ASP A 245 -7.22 7.26 14.10
C ASP A 245 -7.04 8.58 14.90
N ARG A 246 -5.85 9.17 14.85
CA ARG A 246 -5.43 10.39 15.56
C ARG A 246 -5.03 11.50 14.58
N MET A 247 -6.02 12.09 13.94
CA MET A 247 -5.85 12.93 12.75
C MET A 247 -5.10 14.25 13.03
N ASP A 248 -5.37 14.92 14.14
CA ASP A 248 -4.72 16.19 14.49
C ASP A 248 -3.22 15.99 14.76
N GLU A 249 -2.86 14.92 15.47
CA GLU A 249 -1.46 14.56 15.71
C GLU A 249 -0.76 14.10 14.43
N ALA A 250 -1.50 13.45 13.52
CA ALA A 250 -0.98 13.10 12.20
C ALA A 250 -0.59 14.34 11.39
N ARG A 251 -1.51 15.32 11.29
CA ARG A 251 -1.27 16.59 10.59
C ARG A 251 -0.07 17.34 11.17
N SER A 252 -0.02 17.47 12.50
CA SER A 252 1.09 18.12 13.22
C SER A 252 2.44 17.43 12.92
N SER A 253 2.45 16.11 12.79
CA SER A 253 3.65 15.34 12.49
C SER A 253 4.10 15.53 11.04
N PHE A 254 3.18 15.59 10.08
CA PHE A 254 3.50 15.90 8.68
C PHE A 254 4.03 17.33 8.51
N GLU A 255 3.43 18.30 9.19
CA GLU A 255 3.92 19.68 9.23
C GLU A 255 5.35 19.75 9.79
N ARG A 256 5.64 18.99 10.86
CA ARG A 256 6.99 18.90 11.42
C ARG A 256 7.99 18.27 10.44
N ALA A 257 7.60 17.21 9.74
CA ALA A 257 8.42 16.61 8.69
C ALA A 257 8.75 17.61 7.56
N LEU A 258 7.76 18.41 7.15
CA LEU A 258 7.94 19.45 6.12
C LEU A 258 8.77 20.64 6.61
N ALA A 259 8.71 20.99 7.89
CA ALA A 259 9.56 22.01 8.47
C ALA A 259 11.04 21.60 8.48
N LEU A 260 11.33 20.30 8.66
CA LEU A 260 12.69 19.74 8.61
C LEU A 260 13.19 19.52 7.19
N LEU A 261 12.32 19.02 6.30
CA LEU A 261 12.61 18.77 4.90
C LEU A 261 11.52 19.41 4.01
N PRO A 262 11.67 20.68 3.62
CA PRO A 262 10.67 21.41 2.82
C PRO A 262 10.38 20.82 1.43
N SER A 263 11.24 19.92 0.93
CA SER A 263 11.07 19.19 -0.33
C SER A 263 10.45 17.79 -0.15
N PHE A 264 9.98 17.43 1.05
CA PHE A 264 9.43 16.10 1.32
C PHE A 264 8.02 15.93 0.72
N ALA A 265 7.98 15.56 -0.56
CA ALA A 265 6.75 15.52 -1.35
C ALA A 265 5.69 14.56 -0.79
N GLN A 266 6.10 13.41 -0.27
CA GLN A 266 5.21 12.42 0.36
C GLN A 266 4.53 13.00 1.61
N ALA A 267 5.27 13.69 2.48
CA ALA A 267 4.70 14.34 3.66
C ALA A 267 3.72 15.47 3.27
N ARG A 268 4.07 16.26 2.24
CA ARG A 268 3.17 17.31 1.72
C ARG A 268 1.87 16.73 1.18
N TRP A 269 1.94 15.59 0.50
CA TRP A 269 0.81 14.85 -0.02
C TRP A 269 -0.08 14.30 1.09
N SER A 270 0.51 13.60 2.08
CA SER A 270 -0.23 13.04 3.22
C SER A 270 -0.89 14.12 4.08
N LEU A 271 -0.28 15.30 4.23
CA LEU A 271 -0.94 16.44 4.89
C LEU A 271 -2.23 16.87 4.17
N ALA A 272 -2.25 16.84 2.84
CA ALA A 272 -3.47 17.16 2.10
C ALA A 272 -4.53 16.07 2.23
N MET A 273 -4.15 14.79 2.13
CA MET A 273 -5.09 13.67 2.24
C MET A 273 -5.68 13.52 3.64
N SER A 274 -4.90 13.87 4.67
CA SER A 274 -5.37 13.96 6.06
C SER A 274 -6.26 15.17 6.34
N ALA A 275 -6.89 15.78 5.34
CA ALA A 275 -8.00 16.72 5.52
C ALA A 275 -9.38 16.01 5.53
N ILE A 276 -9.44 14.75 5.05
CA ILE A 276 -10.67 13.96 5.01
C ILE A 276 -10.59 12.87 6.09
N PRO A 277 -11.47 12.90 7.12
CA PRO A 277 -11.46 11.89 8.18
C PRO A 277 -12.02 10.55 7.69
N SER A 278 -11.51 9.45 8.24
CA SER A 278 -12.00 8.10 7.92
C SER A 278 -13.37 7.81 8.54
N VAL A 279 -13.59 8.20 9.80
CA VAL A 279 -14.87 8.01 10.52
C VAL A 279 -15.30 9.34 11.13
N LEU A 280 -16.48 9.81 10.74
CA LEU A 280 -17.06 11.03 11.28
C LEU A 280 -17.50 10.81 12.74
N THR A 281 -17.37 11.86 13.56
CA THR A 281 -17.84 11.96 14.94
C THR A 281 -19.16 12.73 14.99
N GLU A 282 -19.85 12.70 16.13
CA GLU A 282 -21.01 13.54 16.33
C GLU A 282 -20.65 15.03 16.31
N GLY A 283 -21.41 15.83 15.56
CA GLY A 283 -21.18 17.27 15.41
C GLY A 283 -20.18 17.64 14.31
N ASP A 284 -19.56 16.65 13.67
CA ASP A 284 -18.70 16.87 12.50
C ASP A 284 -19.48 17.51 11.34
N ASP A 285 -18.87 18.52 10.73
CA ASP A 285 -19.41 19.21 9.57
C ASP A 285 -18.64 18.76 8.31
N VAL A 286 -19.25 17.85 7.55
CA VAL A 286 -18.70 17.31 6.31
C VAL A 286 -18.30 18.42 5.33
N SER A 287 -19.01 19.56 5.31
CA SER A 287 -18.70 20.67 4.42
C SER A 287 -17.35 21.33 4.76
N LYS A 288 -16.96 21.38 6.04
CA LYS A 288 -15.67 21.93 6.49
C LYS A 288 -14.51 21.08 6.02
N PHE A 289 -14.57 19.76 6.21
CA PHE A 289 -13.52 18.84 5.76
C PHE A 289 -13.34 18.89 4.24
N ARG A 290 -14.44 18.95 3.49
CA ARG A 290 -14.41 19.11 2.03
C ARG A 290 -13.80 20.45 1.61
N GLY A 291 -14.16 21.54 2.30
CA GLY A 291 -13.59 22.87 2.05
C GLY A 291 -12.11 22.97 2.41
N GLU A 292 -11.66 22.27 3.45
CA GLU A 292 -10.24 22.13 3.79
C GLU A 292 -9.50 21.32 2.74
N PHE A 293 -10.01 20.16 2.34
CA PHE A 293 -9.41 19.35 1.28
C PHE A 293 -9.31 20.12 -0.04
N ALA A 294 -10.34 20.91 -0.39
CA ALA A 294 -10.29 21.81 -1.54
C ALA A 294 -9.12 22.81 -1.45
N ARG A 295 -8.91 23.46 -0.29
CA ARG A 295 -7.78 24.38 -0.08
C ARG A 295 -6.44 23.65 -0.13
N GLU A 296 -6.37 22.44 0.43
CA GLU A 296 -5.18 21.61 0.38
C GLU A 296 -4.81 21.21 -1.06
N LEU A 297 -5.80 20.90 -1.91
CA LEU A 297 -5.57 20.63 -3.33
C LEU A 297 -4.99 21.87 -4.05
N ASP A 298 -5.45 23.09 -3.74
CA ASP A 298 -4.88 24.32 -4.30
C ASP A 298 -3.45 24.55 -3.82
N ALA A 299 -3.19 24.28 -2.54
CA ALA A 299 -1.87 24.41 -1.97
C ALA A 299 -0.90 23.33 -2.50
N LEU A 300 -1.36 22.10 -2.76
CA LEU A 300 -0.59 21.07 -3.48
C LEU A 300 -0.29 21.53 -4.91
N HIS A 301 -1.31 22.02 -5.62
CA HIS A 301 -1.15 22.50 -6.98
C HIS A 301 -0.05 23.57 -7.09
N SER A 302 -0.01 24.48 -6.11
CA SER A 302 0.98 25.55 -6.00
C SER A 302 2.36 25.02 -5.57
N TRP A 303 2.40 24.08 -4.64
CA TRP A 303 3.65 23.53 -4.10
C TRP A 303 4.45 22.75 -5.15
N PHE A 304 3.79 22.00 -6.02
CA PHE A 304 4.43 21.20 -7.08
C PHE A 304 4.77 21.98 -8.35
N GLN A 305 4.74 23.31 -8.34
CA GLN A 305 5.16 24.12 -9.48
C GLN A 305 6.70 24.15 -9.63
N GLY A 306 7.17 24.46 -10.84
CA GLY A 306 8.60 24.61 -11.13
C GLY A 306 9.38 23.31 -10.93
N GLU A 307 10.55 23.40 -10.31
CA GLU A 307 11.47 22.27 -10.12
C GLU A 307 10.89 21.14 -9.24
N ARG A 308 9.91 21.45 -8.38
CA ARG A 308 9.28 20.44 -7.50
C ARG A 308 8.35 19.49 -8.24
N ALA A 309 7.96 19.79 -9.47
CA ALA A 309 7.09 18.92 -10.27
C ALA A 309 7.69 17.50 -10.43
N ILE A 310 9.02 17.39 -10.51
CA ILE A 310 9.71 16.08 -10.65
C ILE A 310 9.51 15.16 -9.44
N LEU A 311 9.28 15.75 -8.26
CA LEU A 311 9.04 15.02 -7.00
C LEU A 311 7.63 14.41 -6.95
N GLY A 312 6.73 14.86 -7.83
CA GLY A 312 5.33 14.43 -7.84
C GLY A 312 5.16 12.92 -8.03
N ARG A 313 6.10 12.29 -8.72
CA ARG A 313 6.13 10.84 -8.95
C ARG A 313 6.18 10.01 -7.67
N ASP A 314 6.90 10.50 -6.67
CA ASP A 314 7.08 9.81 -5.40
C ASP A 314 5.90 10.07 -4.45
N ALA A 315 5.18 11.18 -4.67
CA ALA A 315 4.03 11.58 -3.87
C ALA A 315 2.70 10.99 -4.33
N VAL A 316 2.43 10.94 -5.64
CA VAL A 316 1.15 10.46 -6.18
C VAL A 316 0.86 9.05 -5.67
N GLY A 317 -0.33 8.85 -5.09
CA GLY A 317 -0.78 7.54 -4.63
C GLY A 317 -0.23 7.06 -3.29
N VAL A 318 0.73 7.77 -2.68
CA VAL A 318 1.21 7.48 -1.30
C VAL A 318 0.04 7.35 -0.32
N GLN A 319 -0.92 8.25 -0.47
CA GLN A 319 -2.22 8.19 0.18
C GLN A 319 -3.25 8.67 -0.84
N GLN A 320 -4.44 8.06 -0.83
CA GLN A 320 -5.53 8.42 -1.71
C GLN A 320 -6.67 9.01 -0.87
N PRO A 321 -7.53 9.89 -1.42
CA PRO A 321 -8.69 10.44 -0.71
C PRO A 321 -9.81 9.40 -0.58
N PHE A 322 -9.47 8.16 -0.20
CA PHE A 322 -10.35 6.99 -0.13
C PHE A 322 -11.59 7.25 0.72
N ALA A 323 -11.43 7.98 1.82
CA ALA A 323 -12.51 8.27 2.75
C ALA A 323 -13.59 9.22 2.17
N LEU A 324 -13.27 9.95 1.09
CA LEU A 324 -14.19 10.90 0.46
C LEU A 324 -15.46 10.20 -0.07
N ALA A 325 -15.34 8.95 -0.51
CA ALA A 325 -16.46 8.14 -0.98
C ALA A 325 -17.52 7.88 0.12
N TYR A 326 -17.19 8.01 1.41
CA TYR A 326 -18.14 7.84 2.51
C TYR A 326 -18.86 9.13 2.89
N HIS A 327 -18.51 10.26 2.26
CA HIS A 327 -19.32 11.47 2.34
C HIS A 327 -20.43 11.37 1.28
N ASP A 328 -21.69 11.48 1.69
CA ASP A 328 -22.86 11.38 0.79
C ASP A 328 -23.08 12.66 -0.06
N GLU A 329 -22.01 13.11 -0.70
CA GLU A 329 -21.96 14.30 -1.55
C GLU A 329 -21.45 13.94 -2.95
N ASN A 330 -21.70 14.83 -3.93
CA ASN A 330 -21.08 14.64 -5.25
C ASN A 330 -19.60 14.99 -5.16
N ASN A 331 -18.73 13.99 -5.34
CA ASN A 331 -17.29 14.10 -5.18
C ASN A 331 -16.56 14.45 -6.48
N ARG A 332 -17.29 14.54 -7.59
CA ARG A 332 -16.75 14.75 -8.94
C ARG A 332 -15.80 15.93 -9.05
N ASP A 333 -16.14 17.09 -8.50
CA ASP A 333 -15.32 18.29 -8.69
C ASP A 333 -14.00 18.23 -7.90
N LEU A 334 -14.03 17.69 -6.68
CA LEU A 334 -12.82 17.49 -5.87
C LEU A 334 -11.91 16.45 -6.51
N LEU A 335 -12.49 15.34 -6.99
CA LEU A 335 -11.74 14.27 -7.62
C LEU A 335 -11.22 14.67 -9.00
N ALA A 336 -11.93 15.49 -9.77
CA ALA A 336 -11.42 16.06 -11.02
C ALA A 336 -10.16 16.89 -10.80
N ARG A 337 -10.13 17.72 -9.74
CA ARG A 337 -8.96 18.53 -9.38
C ARG A 337 -7.80 17.65 -8.92
N TYR A 338 -8.08 16.67 -8.08
CA TYR A 338 -7.11 15.67 -7.61
C TYR A 338 -6.52 14.87 -8.79
N GLY A 339 -7.36 14.32 -9.66
CA GLY A 339 -6.93 13.50 -10.78
C GLY A 339 -6.16 14.27 -11.84
N ALA A 340 -6.55 15.52 -12.14
CA ALA A 340 -5.78 16.41 -13.00
C ALA A 340 -4.37 16.70 -12.42
N LEU A 341 -4.26 16.86 -11.10
CA LEU A 341 -2.97 17.00 -10.43
C LEU A 341 -2.13 15.71 -10.56
N CYS A 342 -2.73 14.53 -10.31
CA CYS A 342 -2.05 13.24 -10.46
C CYS A 342 -1.46 13.05 -11.86
N VAL A 343 -2.28 13.24 -12.91
CA VAL A 343 -1.84 13.09 -14.31
C VAL A 343 -0.69 14.05 -14.63
N ARG A 344 -0.83 15.33 -14.30
CA ARG A 344 0.21 16.34 -14.56
C ARG A 344 1.55 15.97 -13.93
N LEU A 345 1.54 15.54 -12.67
CA LEU A 345 2.76 15.16 -11.94
C LEU A 345 3.40 13.90 -12.50
N MET A 346 2.58 12.90 -12.84
CA MET A 346 3.07 11.66 -13.44
C MET A 346 3.66 11.89 -14.84
N GLU A 347 3.04 12.74 -15.66
CA GLU A 347 3.55 13.10 -17.00
C GLU A 347 4.90 13.83 -16.92
N HIS A 348 5.06 14.82 -16.04
CA HIS A 348 6.31 15.57 -15.87
C HIS A 348 7.51 14.70 -15.50
N SER A 349 7.26 13.63 -14.74
CA SER A 349 8.29 12.70 -14.29
C SER A 349 8.63 11.61 -15.32
N SER A 350 7.84 11.49 -16.38
CA SER A 350 8.01 10.46 -17.40
C SER A 350 8.83 10.97 -18.58
N GLN A 351 9.76 10.15 -19.08
CA GLN A 351 10.37 10.39 -20.40
C GLN A 351 9.27 10.53 -21.44
N ARG A 352 9.40 11.49 -22.36
CA ARG A 352 8.40 11.79 -23.40
C ARG A 352 8.00 10.51 -24.13
N ARG A 353 6.76 10.04 -23.93
CA ARG A 353 6.25 8.79 -24.52
C ARG A 353 5.47 9.09 -25.79
N GLU A 354 5.64 8.25 -26.80
CA GLU A 354 4.72 8.22 -27.93
C GLU A 354 3.33 7.81 -27.45
N ARG A 355 2.29 8.42 -28.02
CA ARG A 355 0.92 8.03 -27.70
C ARG A 355 0.70 6.57 -28.13
N PRO A 356 0.13 5.72 -27.25
CA PRO A 356 -0.16 4.34 -27.62
C PRO A 356 -1.05 4.28 -28.87
N VAL A 357 -0.62 3.48 -29.84
CA VAL A 357 -1.38 3.23 -31.08
C VAL A 357 -2.03 1.86 -30.99
N ARG A 358 -3.25 1.76 -31.51
CA ARG A 358 -4.03 0.52 -31.56
C ARG A 358 -3.28 -0.60 -32.29
N ASN A 359 -3.47 -1.84 -31.85
CA ASN A 359 -3.12 -3.01 -32.61
C ASN A 359 -4.21 -3.39 -33.62
N VAL A 360 -3.83 -3.57 -34.88
CA VAL A 360 -4.78 -3.88 -35.96
C VAL A 360 -4.81 -5.39 -36.28
N SER A 361 -3.95 -6.20 -35.66
CA SER A 361 -3.84 -7.64 -35.92
C SER A 361 -4.18 -8.51 -34.71
N GLY A 362 -5.00 -9.54 -34.92
CA GLY A 362 -5.30 -10.58 -33.93
C GLY A 362 -6.54 -10.31 -33.08
N SER A 363 -6.67 -11.04 -31.97
CA SER A 363 -7.68 -10.79 -30.93
C SER A 363 -7.40 -9.46 -30.22
N LEU A 364 -8.46 -8.82 -29.72
CA LEU A 364 -8.37 -7.55 -28.99
C LEU A 364 -7.64 -7.80 -27.67
N ARG A 365 -6.55 -7.06 -27.43
CA ARG A 365 -5.74 -7.23 -26.22
C ARG A 365 -6.27 -6.34 -25.11
N VAL A 366 -6.78 -6.97 -24.06
CA VAL A 366 -7.34 -6.29 -22.89
C VAL A 366 -6.39 -6.49 -21.72
N GLY A 367 -5.72 -5.42 -21.30
CA GLY A 367 -4.94 -5.43 -20.06
C GLY A 367 -5.86 -5.16 -18.86
N VAL A 368 -5.66 -5.89 -17.76
CA VAL A 368 -6.35 -5.65 -16.49
C VAL A 368 -5.31 -5.46 -15.40
N VAL A 369 -5.30 -4.28 -14.79
CA VAL A 369 -4.34 -3.89 -13.74
C VAL A 369 -5.04 -3.88 -12.40
N SER A 370 -4.64 -4.79 -11.50
CA SER A 370 -5.32 -4.95 -10.20
C SER A 370 -4.42 -5.64 -9.18
N GLN A 371 -4.51 -5.25 -7.91
CA GLN A 371 -3.92 -6.04 -6.81
C GLN A 371 -4.84 -7.18 -6.35
N HIS A 372 -6.04 -7.28 -6.90
CA HIS A 372 -7.10 -8.12 -6.38
C HIS A 372 -7.39 -9.35 -7.26
N PHE A 373 -6.38 -9.90 -7.95
CA PHE A 373 -6.46 -11.25 -8.55
C PHE A 373 -6.35 -12.34 -7.48
N ARG A 374 -7.19 -12.28 -6.44
CA ARG A 374 -7.17 -13.12 -5.23
C ARG A 374 -8.55 -13.12 -4.59
N SER A 375 -8.76 -13.91 -3.55
CA SER A 375 -9.94 -13.87 -2.68
C SER A 375 -10.11 -12.48 -2.05
N HIS A 376 -10.90 -11.64 -2.73
CA HIS A 376 -11.15 -10.25 -2.41
C HIS A 376 -12.53 -9.82 -2.95
N SER A 377 -13.07 -8.71 -2.45
CA SER A 377 -14.37 -8.17 -2.83
C SER A 377 -14.45 -7.80 -4.31
N VAL A 378 -13.44 -7.09 -4.84
CA VAL A 378 -13.32 -6.69 -6.25
C VAL A 378 -13.25 -7.92 -7.17
N TRP A 379 -12.51 -8.95 -6.75
CA TRP A 379 -12.44 -10.22 -7.48
C TRP A 379 -13.81 -10.88 -7.60
N THR A 380 -14.44 -11.07 -6.44
CA THR A 380 -15.71 -11.80 -6.32
C THR A 380 -16.83 -11.08 -7.06
N ALA A 381 -16.89 -9.75 -6.93
CA ALA A 381 -17.98 -8.97 -7.50
C ALA A 381 -17.80 -8.70 -8.99
N ILE A 382 -16.58 -8.45 -9.47
CA ILE A 382 -16.34 -7.89 -10.82
C ILE A 382 -15.46 -8.82 -11.65
N LEU A 383 -14.18 -8.96 -11.26
CA LEU A 383 -13.15 -9.51 -12.13
C LEU A 383 -13.34 -10.98 -12.47
N ARG A 384 -13.76 -11.79 -11.49
CA ARG A 384 -13.87 -13.24 -11.66
C ARG A 384 -14.86 -13.59 -12.76
N GLY A 385 -15.99 -12.90 -12.79
CA GLY A 385 -17.04 -13.08 -13.81
C GLY A 385 -16.56 -12.62 -15.19
N TRP A 386 -15.94 -11.44 -15.29
CA TRP A 386 -15.42 -10.92 -16.54
C TRP A 386 -14.34 -11.82 -17.14
N ILE A 387 -13.37 -12.25 -16.33
CA ILE A 387 -12.28 -13.12 -16.79
C ILE A 387 -12.79 -14.51 -17.15
N GLY A 388 -13.73 -15.08 -16.38
CA GLY A 388 -14.17 -16.45 -16.61
C GLY A 388 -15.14 -16.65 -17.77
N GLN A 389 -15.86 -15.60 -18.20
CA GLN A 389 -17.01 -15.72 -19.11
C GLN A 389 -16.87 -14.99 -20.44
N ILE A 390 -15.85 -14.12 -20.58
CA ILE A 390 -15.58 -13.40 -21.82
C ILE A 390 -15.16 -14.39 -22.93
N ASP A 391 -15.49 -14.08 -24.18
CA ASP A 391 -15.04 -14.86 -25.33
C ASP A 391 -13.53 -14.69 -25.57
N HIS A 392 -12.75 -15.58 -24.97
CA HIS A 392 -11.28 -15.60 -25.10
C HIS A 392 -10.75 -15.79 -26.53
N ARG A 393 -11.61 -16.15 -27.50
CA ARG A 393 -11.21 -16.19 -28.92
C ARG A 393 -11.17 -14.78 -29.51
N ARG A 394 -12.00 -13.87 -29.01
CA ARG A 394 -12.09 -12.47 -29.44
C ARG A 394 -11.24 -11.54 -28.57
N PHE A 395 -11.16 -11.82 -27.26
CA PHE A 395 -10.51 -10.97 -26.27
C PHE A 395 -9.37 -11.71 -25.56
N ALA A 396 -8.14 -11.31 -25.85
CA ALA A 396 -6.97 -11.78 -25.12
C ALA A 396 -6.84 -10.99 -23.81
N MET A 397 -7.22 -11.60 -22.70
CA MET A 397 -7.15 -11.00 -21.36
C MET A 397 -5.74 -11.14 -20.79
N HIS A 398 -5.10 -10.04 -20.40
CA HIS A 398 -3.77 -10.01 -19.82
C HIS A 398 -3.82 -9.40 -18.41
N ALA A 399 -3.43 -10.16 -17.40
CA ALA A 399 -3.46 -9.72 -16.01
C ALA A 399 -2.10 -9.14 -15.57
N PHE A 400 -2.15 -7.94 -15.00
CA PHE A 400 -1.05 -7.30 -14.29
C PHE A 400 -1.38 -7.27 -12.79
N HIS A 401 -0.94 -8.31 -12.08
CA HIS A 401 -1.23 -8.47 -10.67
C HIS A 401 -0.23 -7.71 -9.80
N LEU A 402 -0.71 -6.62 -9.19
CA LEU A 402 0.10 -5.73 -8.35
C LEU A 402 0.33 -6.26 -6.93
N GLY A 403 -0.41 -7.31 -6.53
CA GLY A 403 -0.32 -7.92 -5.20
C GLY A 403 0.74 -9.01 -5.10
N GLY A 404 1.09 -9.36 -3.86
CA GLY A 404 2.09 -10.40 -3.55
C GLY A 404 1.51 -11.75 -3.08
N SER A 405 0.24 -11.81 -2.70
CA SER A 405 -0.38 -13.03 -2.14
C SER A 405 -0.87 -14.00 -3.21
N GLU A 406 -0.85 -15.31 -2.94
CA GLU A 406 -1.44 -16.32 -3.80
C GLU A 406 -2.48 -17.15 -3.06
N ASP A 407 -3.56 -17.45 -3.77
CA ASP A 407 -4.61 -18.37 -3.34
C ASP A 407 -5.23 -19.10 -4.55
N ALA A 408 -6.29 -19.87 -4.30
CA ALA A 408 -6.99 -20.63 -5.35
C ALA A 408 -7.57 -19.73 -6.45
N GLU A 409 -8.02 -18.52 -6.11
CA GLU A 409 -8.55 -17.55 -7.08
C GLU A 409 -7.44 -16.94 -7.94
N THR A 410 -6.25 -16.74 -7.36
CA THR A 410 -5.05 -16.35 -8.11
C THR A 410 -4.68 -17.42 -9.15
N ALA A 411 -4.74 -18.70 -8.76
CA ALA A 411 -4.51 -19.82 -9.68
C ALA A 411 -5.58 -19.90 -10.79
N TYR A 412 -6.84 -19.61 -10.45
CA TYR A 412 -7.92 -19.49 -11.44
C TYR A 412 -7.63 -18.38 -12.45
N ALA A 413 -7.27 -17.19 -11.99
CA ALA A 413 -6.94 -16.06 -12.86
C ALA A 413 -5.82 -16.40 -13.87
N LYS A 414 -4.76 -17.06 -13.40
CA LYS A 414 -3.63 -17.50 -14.24
C LYS A 414 -4.04 -18.44 -15.36
N THR A 415 -5.00 -19.34 -15.10
CA THR A 415 -5.43 -20.34 -16.09
C THR A 415 -6.46 -19.78 -17.09
N HIS A 416 -7.08 -18.65 -16.78
CA HIS A 416 -8.13 -18.00 -17.59
C HIS A 416 -7.67 -16.69 -18.25
N THR A 417 -6.37 -16.39 -18.21
CA THR A 417 -5.77 -15.22 -18.86
C THR A 417 -4.72 -15.65 -19.88
N ALA A 418 -4.58 -14.88 -20.96
CA ALA A 418 -3.58 -15.09 -22.00
C ALA A 418 -2.15 -14.85 -21.47
N SER A 419 -1.99 -13.95 -20.51
CA SER A 419 -0.79 -13.84 -19.69
C SER A 419 -1.11 -13.36 -18.28
N PHE A 420 -0.29 -13.74 -17.32
CA PHE A 420 -0.39 -13.32 -15.93
C PHE A 420 0.98 -12.87 -15.43
N GLU A 421 1.16 -11.56 -15.29
CA GLU A 421 2.39 -10.96 -14.75
C GLU A 421 2.19 -10.58 -13.29
N ARG A 422 3.20 -10.86 -12.46
CA ARG A 422 3.22 -10.54 -11.03
C ARG A 422 4.62 -10.16 -10.55
N GLY A 423 4.70 -9.76 -9.29
CA GLY A 423 5.93 -9.65 -8.52
C GLY A 423 6.16 -8.23 -7.99
N PRO A 424 7.08 -8.07 -7.03
CA PRO A 424 7.49 -6.75 -6.56
C PRO A 424 8.21 -6.05 -7.72
N ARG A 425 7.49 -5.18 -8.41
CA ARG A 425 8.01 -4.45 -9.57
C ARG A 425 7.91 -2.97 -9.32
N GLN A 426 8.96 -2.26 -9.71
CA GLN A 426 8.97 -0.82 -9.72
C GLN A 426 8.06 -0.30 -10.84
N LEU A 427 7.70 0.98 -10.75
CA LEU A 427 6.77 1.62 -11.67
C LEU A 427 7.22 1.47 -13.14
N GLU A 428 8.51 1.69 -13.45
CA GLU A 428 9.05 1.55 -14.82
C GLU A 428 8.92 0.14 -15.37
N GLN A 429 9.08 -0.87 -14.52
CA GLN A 429 8.99 -2.26 -14.94
C GLN A 429 7.54 -2.59 -15.32
N TRP A 430 6.57 -2.07 -14.56
CA TRP A 430 5.15 -2.18 -14.93
C TRP A 430 4.83 -1.42 -16.23
N ILE A 431 5.30 -0.19 -16.36
CA ILE A 431 5.14 0.60 -17.58
C ILE A 431 5.72 -0.13 -18.79
N ALA A 432 6.95 -0.63 -18.69
CA ALA A 432 7.63 -1.32 -19.77
C ALA A 432 6.92 -2.61 -20.15
N SER A 433 6.42 -3.36 -19.17
CA SER A 433 5.62 -4.57 -19.38
C SER A 433 4.30 -4.26 -20.12
N ILE A 434 3.53 -3.27 -19.66
CA ILE A 434 2.28 -2.84 -20.31
C ILE A 434 2.56 -2.30 -21.73
N ALA A 435 3.59 -1.47 -21.89
CA ALA A 435 3.99 -0.93 -23.18
C ALA A 435 4.44 -2.04 -24.15
N LYS A 436 5.14 -3.07 -23.67
CA LYS A 436 5.52 -4.24 -24.47
C LYS A 436 4.29 -5.01 -24.94
N LEU A 437 3.30 -5.18 -24.07
CA LEU A 437 2.04 -5.81 -24.43
C LEU A 437 1.30 -5.00 -25.51
N ARG A 438 1.34 -3.66 -25.45
CA ARG A 438 0.55 -2.74 -26.31
C ARG A 438 -0.96 -3.05 -26.26
N PRO A 439 -1.59 -3.04 -25.08
CA PRO A 439 -3.03 -3.34 -24.97
C PRO A 439 -3.87 -2.35 -25.79
N ASP A 440 -4.96 -2.83 -26.38
CA ASP A 440 -5.95 -1.99 -27.07
C ASP A 440 -6.84 -1.28 -26.05
N VAL A 441 -7.18 -1.97 -24.96
CA VAL A 441 -7.93 -1.46 -23.81
C VAL A 441 -7.19 -1.84 -22.53
N LEU A 442 -7.06 -0.90 -21.60
CA LEU A 442 -6.50 -1.12 -20.27
C LEU A 442 -7.54 -0.81 -19.19
N ILE A 443 -7.87 -1.79 -18.37
CA ILE A 443 -8.93 -1.72 -17.36
C ILE A 443 -8.31 -1.66 -15.96
N TYR A 444 -8.80 -0.73 -15.15
CA TYR A 444 -8.44 -0.52 -13.75
C TYR A 444 -9.70 -0.65 -12.88
N PRO A 445 -9.93 -1.81 -12.25
CA PRO A 445 -11.19 -2.06 -11.56
C PRO A 445 -11.36 -1.28 -10.24
N GLU A 446 -10.27 -0.81 -9.62
CA GLU A 446 -10.29 -0.29 -8.25
C GLU A 446 -9.38 0.95 -8.00
N ILE A 447 -9.32 1.90 -8.92
CA ILE A 447 -8.60 3.17 -8.69
C ILE A 447 -9.14 3.83 -7.42
N GLY A 448 -8.26 4.20 -6.48
CA GLY A 448 -8.64 4.64 -5.13
C GLY A 448 -8.16 3.69 -4.02
N MET A 449 -7.90 2.41 -4.34
CA MET A 449 -7.56 1.38 -3.34
C MET A 449 -6.09 0.94 -3.37
N GLU A 450 -5.40 1.08 -4.51
CA GLU A 450 -4.02 0.62 -4.66
C GLU A 450 -3.13 1.73 -5.24
N PRO A 451 -2.00 2.08 -4.59
CA PRO A 451 -1.12 3.18 -5.02
C PRO A 451 -0.55 3.05 -6.44
N MET A 452 -0.05 1.88 -6.83
CA MET A 452 0.59 1.66 -8.13
C MET A 452 -0.41 1.74 -9.29
N ALA A 453 -1.64 1.28 -9.09
CA ALA A 453 -2.75 1.34 -10.02
C ALA A 453 -3.11 2.80 -10.31
N LEU A 454 -3.15 3.66 -9.29
CA LEU A 454 -3.33 5.10 -9.50
C LEU A 454 -2.18 5.69 -10.33
N LYS A 455 -0.91 5.36 -10.01
CA LYS A 455 0.25 5.85 -10.77
C LYS A 455 0.20 5.42 -12.23
N LEU A 456 -0.13 4.15 -12.49
CA LEU A 456 -0.27 3.61 -13.85
C LEU A 456 -1.47 4.22 -14.59
N ALA A 457 -2.62 4.34 -13.92
CA ALA A 457 -3.83 4.95 -14.47
C ALA A 457 -3.64 6.43 -14.82
N SER A 458 -2.81 7.14 -14.06
CA SER A 458 -2.45 8.55 -14.30
C SER A 458 -1.55 8.75 -15.52
N LEU A 459 -1.10 7.67 -16.17
CA LEU A 459 -0.33 7.68 -17.40
C LEU A 459 -1.20 7.14 -18.54
N ARG A 460 -1.06 7.67 -19.75
CA ARG A 460 -1.72 7.10 -20.93
C ARG A 460 -0.92 5.91 -21.45
N LEU A 461 -1.26 4.71 -20.98
CA LEU A 461 -0.57 3.44 -21.31
C LEU A 461 -1.29 2.60 -22.37
N ALA A 462 -2.53 2.93 -22.71
CA ALA A 462 -3.29 2.32 -23.79
C ALA A 462 -4.10 3.36 -24.58
N PRO A 463 -4.53 3.06 -25.82
CA PRO A 463 -5.42 3.92 -26.59
C PRO A 463 -6.75 4.16 -25.89
N VAL A 464 -7.26 3.17 -25.16
CA VAL A 464 -8.45 3.26 -24.32
C VAL A 464 -8.11 2.84 -22.90
N GLN A 465 -8.46 3.66 -21.91
CA GLN A 465 -8.37 3.31 -20.50
C GLN A 465 -9.74 3.39 -19.82
N VAL A 466 -10.01 2.39 -18.99
CA VAL A 466 -11.33 2.17 -18.39
C VAL A 466 -11.18 1.97 -16.89
N ALA A 467 -11.99 2.65 -16.10
CA ALA A 467 -12.16 2.38 -14.68
C ALA A 467 -13.44 1.57 -14.43
N ALA A 468 -13.54 0.91 -13.27
CA ALA A 468 -14.77 0.27 -12.81
C ALA A 468 -15.04 0.56 -11.33
N TRP A 469 -16.16 0.05 -10.84
CA TRP A 469 -16.70 0.38 -9.53
C TRP A 469 -16.13 -0.42 -8.35
N GLY A 470 -14.96 -1.06 -8.48
CA GLY A 470 -14.27 -1.67 -7.34
C GLY A 470 -14.06 -0.67 -6.20
N HIS A 471 -13.82 0.59 -6.56
CA HIS A 471 -14.10 1.76 -5.73
C HIS A 471 -15.25 2.55 -6.40
N PRO A 472 -16.49 2.57 -5.84
CA PRO A 472 -17.69 3.03 -6.54
C PRO A 472 -17.82 4.56 -6.59
N GLU A 473 -16.85 5.21 -7.23
CA GLU A 473 -16.75 6.66 -7.38
C GLU A 473 -15.90 7.01 -8.62
N THR A 474 -16.11 8.19 -9.21
CA THR A 474 -15.29 8.69 -10.31
C THR A 474 -13.81 8.75 -9.93
N THR A 475 -12.93 8.45 -10.87
CA THR A 475 -11.47 8.55 -10.64
C THR A 475 -10.98 9.98 -10.69
N GLY A 476 -11.70 10.84 -11.44
CA GLY A 476 -11.28 12.21 -11.71
C GLY A 476 -10.07 12.33 -12.64
N LEU A 477 -9.53 11.22 -13.14
CA LEU A 477 -8.31 11.19 -13.94
C LEU A 477 -8.62 11.50 -15.42
N PRO A 478 -8.03 12.56 -16.01
CA PRO A 478 -8.20 12.87 -17.43
C PRO A 478 -7.71 11.77 -18.40
N THR A 479 -6.91 10.82 -17.91
CA THR A 479 -6.37 9.70 -18.68
C THR A 479 -7.33 8.51 -18.78
N ILE A 480 -8.42 8.48 -18.00
CA ILE A 480 -9.45 7.44 -18.03
C ILE A 480 -10.62 7.91 -18.90
N ASP A 481 -10.96 7.13 -19.93
CA ASP A 481 -11.99 7.50 -20.90
C ASP A 481 -13.40 7.09 -20.43
N PHE A 482 -13.49 5.91 -19.83
CA PHE A 482 -14.77 5.25 -19.50
C PHE A 482 -14.82 4.79 -18.05
N PHE A 483 -16.01 4.87 -17.45
CA PHE A 483 -16.31 4.23 -16.17
C PHE A 483 -17.36 3.13 -16.39
N LEU A 484 -16.98 1.87 -16.17
CA LEU A 484 -17.87 0.73 -16.24
C LEU A 484 -18.69 0.62 -14.95
N SER A 485 -20.01 0.68 -15.10
CA SER A 485 -21.00 0.57 -14.03
C SER A 485 -22.12 -0.41 -14.43
N ALA A 486 -23.26 -0.34 -13.74
CA ALA A 486 -24.39 -1.25 -13.86
C ALA A 486 -25.71 -0.48 -13.81
N ARG A 487 -26.63 -0.77 -14.74
CA ARG A 487 -27.92 -0.05 -14.85
C ARG A 487 -28.76 -0.11 -13.59
N ASP A 488 -28.79 -1.26 -12.91
CA ASP A 488 -29.59 -1.45 -11.70
C ASP A 488 -28.96 -0.74 -10.47
N LEU A 489 -27.68 -0.35 -10.57
CA LEU A 489 -26.94 0.31 -9.49
C LEU A 489 -26.91 1.83 -9.63
N GLU A 490 -27.26 2.38 -10.79
CA GLU A 490 -27.21 3.81 -11.04
C GLU A 490 -28.55 4.51 -10.77
N SER A 491 -28.47 5.81 -10.52
CA SER A 491 -29.65 6.69 -10.47
C SER A 491 -29.89 7.35 -11.84
N PRO A 492 -31.11 7.83 -12.12
CA PRO A 492 -31.35 8.64 -13.31
C PRO A 492 -30.44 9.87 -13.34
N GLY A 493 -29.76 10.12 -14.47
CA GLY A 493 -28.81 11.24 -14.61
C GLY A 493 -27.44 11.01 -13.95
N ALA A 494 -27.10 9.76 -13.63
CA ALA A 494 -25.83 9.41 -12.98
C ALA A 494 -24.58 9.88 -13.74
N GLU A 495 -24.67 10.16 -15.03
CA GLU A 495 -23.57 10.71 -15.84
C GLU A 495 -22.98 11.99 -15.22
N ALA A 496 -23.79 12.78 -14.50
CA ALA A 496 -23.35 13.99 -13.80
C ALA A 496 -22.43 13.72 -12.59
N HIS A 497 -22.31 12.46 -12.15
CA HIS A 497 -21.47 12.05 -11.04
C HIS A 497 -20.05 11.65 -11.47
N TYR A 498 -19.81 11.51 -12.78
CA TYR A 498 -18.56 11.02 -13.33
C TYR A 498 -17.83 12.08 -14.17
N THR A 499 -16.50 12.01 -14.14
CA THR A 499 -15.65 12.76 -15.08
C THR A 499 -15.45 11.99 -16.38
N GLU A 500 -15.46 10.67 -16.29
CA GLU A 500 -15.40 9.72 -17.39
C GLU A 500 -16.76 9.59 -18.09
N ARG A 501 -16.77 9.04 -19.32
CA ARG A 501 -18.02 8.64 -19.95
C ARG A 501 -18.55 7.38 -19.28
N LEU A 502 -19.71 7.48 -18.63
CA LEU A 502 -20.36 6.36 -17.94
C LEU A 502 -20.84 5.29 -18.93
N VAL A 503 -20.54 4.03 -18.63
CA VAL A 503 -21.02 2.86 -19.39
C VAL A 503 -21.76 1.94 -18.42
N ALA A 504 -23.09 2.08 -18.38
CA ALA A 504 -23.94 1.26 -17.54
C ALA A 504 -24.30 -0.07 -18.23
N LEU A 505 -23.59 -1.13 -17.85
CA LEU A 505 -23.85 -2.49 -18.34
C LEU A 505 -25.25 -2.96 -17.87
N PRO A 506 -25.94 -3.84 -18.62
CA PRO A 506 -27.25 -4.36 -18.24
C PRO A 506 -27.29 -4.93 -16.82
N HIS A 507 -28.44 -4.82 -16.19
CA HIS A 507 -28.72 -5.41 -14.87
C HIS A 507 -27.69 -4.96 -13.81
N LEU A 508 -27.12 -5.91 -13.05
CA LEU A 508 -26.07 -5.66 -12.05
C LEU A 508 -24.68 -5.44 -12.66
N GLY A 509 -24.53 -5.47 -13.98
CA GLY A 509 -23.26 -5.20 -14.67
C GLY A 509 -22.16 -6.25 -14.48
N VAL A 510 -22.45 -7.36 -13.80
CA VAL A 510 -21.48 -8.39 -13.45
C VAL A 510 -22.06 -9.79 -13.60
N TYR A 511 -21.18 -10.78 -13.72
CA TYR A 511 -21.52 -12.19 -13.69
C TYR A 511 -21.18 -12.78 -12.33
N LEU A 512 -22.20 -13.27 -11.63
CA LEU A 512 -22.08 -13.83 -10.29
C LEU A 512 -22.30 -15.34 -10.33
N GLU A 513 -21.50 -16.09 -9.59
CA GLU A 513 -21.75 -17.50 -9.29
C GLU A 513 -22.26 -17.64 -7.86
N PRO A 514 -23.23 -18.55 -7.61
CA PRO A 514 -23.69 -18.81 -6.26
C PRO A 514 -22.56 -19.46 -5.46
N VAL A 515 -22.29 -18.93 -4.27
CA VAL A 515 -21.29 -19.48 -3.37
C VAL A 515 -21.97 -20.47 -2.42
N ARG A 516 -21.41 -21.68 -2.33
CA ARG A 516 -21.75 -22.62 -1.25
C ARG A 516 -20.74 -22.48 -0.12
N VAL A 517 -21.24 -22.11 1.05
CA VAL A 517 -20.46 -22.04 2.29
C VAL A 517 -21.18 -22.91 3.30
N GLU A 518 -20.47 -23.88 3.88
CA GLU A 518 -20.98 -24.60 5.04
C GLU A 518 -20.89 -23.67 6.26
N PRO A 519 -22.02 -23.29 6.87
CA PRO A 519 -22.08 -22.35 7.98
C PRO A 519 -21.65 -23.04 9.29
N GLU A 520 -20.90 -22.33 10.13
CA GLU A 520 -20.62 -22.73 11.51
C GLU A 520 -21.71 -22.17 12.43
N SER A 521 -22.16 -22.93 13.44
CA SER A 521 -23.10 -22.41 14.42
C SER A 521 -22.44 -21.32 15.28
N PRO A 522 -22.94 -20.07 15.30
CA PRO A 522 -22.33 -19.01 16.10
C PRO A 522 -22.61 -19.22 17.60
N ASP A 523 -21.58 -19.13 18.43
CA ASP A 523 -21.72 -19.14 19.90
C ASP A 523 -22.07 -17.73 20.42
N LEU A 524 -23.34 -17.35 20.25
CA LEU A 524 -23.86 -16.04 20.70
C LEU A 524 -24.11 -15.99 22.22
N SER A 525 -24.16 -17.15 22.89
CA SER A 525 -24.38 -17.23 24.34
C SER A 525 -23.27 -16.51 25.13
N ARG A 526 -22.03 -16.53 24.61
CA ARG A 526 -20.88 -15.82 25.19
C ARG A 526 -21.05 -14.30 25.24
N LEU A 527 -21.98 -13.76 24.44
CA LEU A 527 -22.30 -12.33 24.39
C LEU A 527 -23.56 -12.00 25.21
N GLY A 528 -24.09 -12.97 25.97
CA GLY A 528 -25.34 -12.81 26.72
C GLY A 528 -26.56 -12.64 25.82
N ILE A 529 -26.52 -13.20 24.61
CA ILE A 529 -27.64 -13.13 23.66
C ILE A 529 -28.43 -14.43 23.75
N ASP A 530 -29.66 -14.35 24.27
CA ASP A 530 -30.57 -15.49 24.32
C ASP A 530 -31.13 -15.86 22.94
N ASP A 531 -31.51 -17.13 22.76
CA ASP A 531 -32.00 -17.66 21.48
C ASP A 531 -33.28 -16.99 20.96
N GLY A 532 -34.09 -16.41 21.86
CA GLY A 532 -35.34 -15.73 21.49
C GLY A 532 -35.21 -14.24 21.14
N VAL A 533 -34.02 -13.65 21.26
CA VAL A 533 -33.82 -12.21 20.99
C VAL A 533 -33.75 -11.98 19.47
N PRO A 534 -34.57 -11.08 18.90
CA PRO A 534 -34.45 -10.66 17.51
C PRO A 534 -33.07 -10.08 17.21
N LEU A 535 -32.45 -10.59 16.14
CA LEU A 535 -31.09 -10.22 15.75
C LEU A 535 -31.04 -9.46 14.43
N PHE A 536 -30.39 -8.30 14.46
CA PHE A 536 -30.06 -7.52 13.28
C PHE A 536 -28.56 -7.58 12.99
N VAL A 537 -28.17 -8.02 11.79
CA VAL A 537 -26.77 -7.98 11.34
C VAL A 537 -26.47 -6.65 10.69
N CYS A 538 -25.43 -5.97 11.19
CA CYS A 538 -24.92 -4.69 10.71
C CYS A 538 -23.48 -4.90 10.21
N ALA A 539 -23.34 -5.45 9.00
CA ALA A 539 -22.05 -5.90 8.45
C ALA A 539 -21.21 -4.82 7.75
N GLY A 540 -21.53 -3.53 7.95
CA GLY A 540 -20.73 -2.43 7.42
C GLY A 540 -19.42 -2.29 8.19
N THR A 541 -18.36 -1.81 7.53
CA THR A 541 -17.18 -1.30 8.23
C THR A 541 -17.51 0.03 8.90
N PRO A 542 -16.82 0.44 9.99
CA PRO A 542 -17.19 1.63 10.76
C PRO A 542 -17.35 2.92 9.94
N PHE A 543 -16.48 3.13 8.95
CA PHE A 543 -16.52 4.30 8.06
C PHE A 543 -17.70 4.33 7.08
N LYS A 544 -18.50 3.25 6.97
CA LYS A 544 -19.76 3.27 6.20
C LYS A 544 -20.94 3.88 6.97
N TYR A 545 -20.81 4.07 8.28
CA TYR A 545 -21.90 4.58 9.12
C TYR A 545 -21.77 6.10 9.30
N ALA A 546 -22.65 6.85 8.66
CA ALA A 546 -22.75 8.29 8.82
C ALA A 546 -23.48 8.69 10.12
N PRO A 547 -23.03 9.72 10.86
CA PRO A 547 -23.67 10.15 12.12
C PRO A 547 -25.16 10.45 11.98
N ALA A 548 -25.55 11.01 10.83
CA ALA A 548 -26.95 11.33 10.53
C ALA A 548 -27.88 10.10 10.53
N SER A 549 -27.32 8.91 10.34
CA SER A 549 -28.07 7.65 10.27
C SER A 549 -28.12 6.90 11.59
N ASP A 550 -27.29 7.25 12.58
CA ASP A 550 -27.24 6.54 13.87
C ASP A 550 -28.59 6.48 14.61
N PRO A 551 -29.47 7.51 14.57
CA PRO A 551 -30.78 7.46 15.22
C PRO A 551 -31.70 6.31 14.78
N VAL A 552 -31.51 5.73 13.59
CA VAL A 552 -32.37 4.63 13.13
C VAL A 552 -32.26 3.39 14.03
N PHE A 553 -31.08 3.12 14.60
CA PHE A 553 -30.87 1.95 15.47
C PHE A 553 -31.64 2.09 16.78
N ALA A 554 -31.58 3.27 17.40
CA ALA A 554 -32.36 3.56 18.60
C ALA A 554 -33.87 3.58 18.30
N GLY A 555 -34.28 4.14 17.15
CA GLY A 555 -35.69 4.14 16.72
C GLY A 555 -36.28 2.73 16.57
N ILE A 556 -35.51 1.79 16.02
CA ILE A 556 -35.90 0.37 15.94
C ILE A 556 -36.02 -0.24 17.34
N ALA A 557 -35.01 -0.02 18.20
CA ALA A 557 -35.00 -0.56 19.56
C ALA A 557 -36.13 -0.02 20.45
N GLN A 558 -36.48 1.26 20.31
CA GLN A 558 -37.60 1.87 21.04
C GLN A 558 -38.94 1.20 20.71
N GLN A 559 -39.14 0.77 19.45
CA GLN A 559 -40.38 0.12 19.03
C GLN A 559 -40.41 -1.37 19.40
N LEU A 560 -39.30 -2.09 19.24
CA LEU A 560 -39.24 -3.53 19.52
C LEU A 560 -39.05 -3.87 21.00
N GLY A 561 -38.48 -2.95 21.79
CA GLY A 561 -38.18 -3.11 23.21
C GLY A 561 -37.03 -4.09 23.52
N ASN A 562 -37.02 -5.28 22.93
CA ASN A 562 -35.95 -6.27 23.10
C ASN A 562 -35.45 -6.75 21.73
N CYS A 563 -34.29 -6.27 21.31
CA CYS A 563 -33.59 -6.67 20.08
C CYS A 563 -32.09 -6.44 20.22
N ARG A 564 -31.29 -7.04 19.35
CA ARG A 564 -29.83 -6.90 19.35
C ARG A 564 -29.29 -6.58 17.95
N PHE A 565 -28.45 -5.55 17.86
CA PHE A 565 -27.68 -5.19 16.68
C PHE A 565 -26.25 -5.74 16.78
N LEU A 566 -25.83 -6.50 15.77
CA LEU A 566 -24.51 -7.11 15.68
C LEU A 566 -23.66 -6.33 14.68
N PHE A 567 -22.74 -5.51 15.20
CA PHE A 567 -21.68 -4.84 14.46
C PHE A 567 -20.41 -5.70 14.48
N PHE A 568 -19.38 -5.31 13.73
CA PHE A 568 -18.11 -6.03 13.64
C PHE A 568 -16.93 -5.12 13.94
N GLU A 569 -15.98 -5.62 14.71
CA GLU A 569 -14.73 -4.94 15.00
C GLU A 569 -13.88 -4.84 13.74
N HIS A 570 -13.47 -3.61 13.45
CA HIS A 570 -12.42 -3.33 12.49
C HIS A 570 -11.05 -3.73 13.05
N TRP A 571 -10.12 -4.13 12.17
CA TRP A 571 -8.72 -4.40 12.53
C TRP A 571 -7.98 -3.17 13.08
N THR A 572 -8.57 -1.98 12.92
CA THR A 572 -8.17 -0.73 13.57
C THR A 572 -9.16 -0.46 14.71
N PRO A 573 -8.84 -0.76 15.96
CA PRO A 573 -9.78 -0.67 17.08
C PRO A 573 -10.39 0.73 17.25
N GLY A 574 -9.61 1.79 16.99
CA GLY A 574 -10.07 3.18 17.11
C GLY A 574 -11.29 3.52 16.25
N LEU A 575 -11.39 2.93 15.05
CA LEU A 575 -12.53 3.15 14.15
C LEU A 575 -13.82 2.55 14.71
N SER A 576 -13.75 1.32 15.26
CA SER A 576 -14.88 0.67 15.92
C SER A 576 -15.30 1.44 17.17
N GLU A 577 -14.34 1.93 17.94
CA GLU A 577 -14.59 2.67 19.17
C GLU A 577 -15.24 4.04 18.92
N ARG A 578 -14.93 4.73 17.82
CA ARG A 578 -15.69 5.93 17.42
C ARG A 578 -17.15 5.62 17.14
N LEU A 579 -17.41 4.57 16.36
CA LEU A 579 -18.79 4.17 16.06
C LEU A 579 -19.52 3.76 17.35
N ARG A 580 -18.88 2.96 18.22
CA ARG A 580 -19.43 2.55 19.52
C ARG A 580 -19.84 3.77 20.34
N ARG A 581 -18.97 4.77 20.50
CA ARG A 581 -19.27 5.99 21.27
C ARG A 581 -20.43 6.80 20.69
N ARG A 582 -20.50 6.92 19.36
CA ARG A 582 -21.63 7.58 18.68
C ARG A 582 -22.95 6.88 18.97
N LEU A 583 -22.98 5.56 18.78
CA LEU A 583 -24.17 4.75 19.04
C LEU A 583 -24.56 4.78 20.52
N LEU A 584 -23.60 4.69 21.45
CA LEU A 584 -23.85 4.84 22.88
C LEU A 584 -24.60 6.14 23.19
N SER A 585 -24.11 7.28 22.69
CA SER A 585 -24.77 8.58 22.93
C SER A 585 -26.20 8.62 22.38
N VAL A 586 -26.43 8.02 21.21
CA VAL A 586 -27.76 7.94 20.60
C VAL A 586 -28.71 7.07 21.43
N PHE A 587 -28.25 5.92 21.93
CA PHE A 587 -29.06 5.03 22.78
C PHE A 587 -29.37 5.65 24.14
N GLU A 588 -28.39 6.31 24.77
CA GLU A 588 -28.58 7.01 26.06
C GLU A 588 -29.63 8.12 25.94
N ARG A 589 -29.58 8.93 24.88
CA ARG A 589 -30.60 9.98 24.62
C ARG A 589 -31.98 9.41 24.37
N ALA A 590 -32.04 8.21 23.79
CA ALA A 590 -33.28 7.49 23.57
C ALA A 590 -33.83 6.79 24.82
N GLY A 591 -33.09 6.83 25.95
CA GLY A 591 -33.46 6.17 27.21
C GLY A 591 -33.30 4.65 27.17
N LEU A 592 -32.41 4.14 26.31
CA LEU A 592 -32.17 2.71 26.09
C LEU A 592 -30.83 2.27 26.68
N ASP A 593 -30.77 1.03 27.15
CA ASP A 593 -29.52 0.39 27.58
C ASP A 593 -28.72 -0.08 26.37
N PHE A 594 -27.59 0.60 26.10
CA PHE A 594 -26.72 0.31 24.97
C PHE A 594 -26.21 -1.14 24.96
N GLU A 595 -25.73 -1.67 26.10
CA GLU A 595 -25.12 -3.01 26.17
C GLU A 595 -26.17 -4.12 26.02
N ARG A 596 -27.45 -3.81 26.28
CA ARG A 596 -28.56 -4.71 25.99
C ARG A 596 -28.90 -4.79 24.51
N HIS A 597 -28.63 -3.74 23.74
CA HIS A 597 -29.06 -3.62 22.35
C HIS A 597 -27.94 -3.72 21.33
N VAL A 598 -26.68 -3.47 21.68
CA VAL A 598 -25.58 -3.41 20.73
C VAL A 598 -24.47 -4.35 21.14
N SER A 599 -23.95 -5.09 20.17
CA SER A 599 -22.74 -5.91 20.34
C SER A 599 -21.82 -5.75 19.15
N PHE A 600 -20.52 -5.73 19.42
CA PHE A 600 -19.49 -5.79 18.39
C PHE A 600 -18.85 -7.17 18.43
N LEU A 601 -18.92 -7.88 17.31
CA LEU A 601 -18.27 -9.17 17.12
C LEU A 601 -16.83 -8.96 16.66
N PRO A 602 -15.87 -9.78 17.09
CA PRO A 602 -14.53 -9.77 16.51
C PRO A 602 -14.62 -10.12 15.01
N TRP A 603 -13.53 -9.89 14.27
CA TRP A 603 -13.47 -10.27 12.86
C TRP A 603 -13.75 -11.78 12.67
N GLN A 604 -14.60 -12.12 11.69
CA GLN A 604 -15.11 -13.47 11.50
C GLN A 604 -14.45 -14.19 10.32
N THR A 605 -14.34 -15.51 10.41
CA THR A 605 -14.09 -16.35 9.23
C THR A 605 -15.32 -16.36 8.32
N ARG A 606 -15.16 -16.77 7.06
CA ARG A 606 -16.29 -16.85 6.11
C ARG A 606 -17.41 -17.77 6.63
N SER A 607 -17.07 -18.94 7.17
CA SER A 607 -18.05 -19.92 7.67
C SER A 607 -18.79 -19.39 8.90
N ALA A 608 -18.07 -18.81 9.86
CA ALA A 608 -18.66 -18.20 11.05
C ALA A 608 -19.58 -17.01 10.70
N PHE A 609 -19.17 -16.16 9.75
CA PHE A 609 -19.99 -15.04 9.29
C PHE A 609 -21.31 -15.49 8.63
N TYR A 610 -21.27 -16.53 7.78
CA TYR A 610 -22.49 -17.13 7.23
C TYR A 610 -23.36 -17.75 8.33
N GLY A 611 -22.75 -18.35 9.35
CA GLY A 611 -23.41 -18.80 10.57
C GLY A 611 -24.22 -17.71 11.27
N VAL A 612 -23.58 -16.56 11.52
CA VAL A 612 -24.24 -15.37 12.10
C VAL A 612 -25.39 -14.90 11.21
N MET A 613 -25.19 -14.83 9.89
CA MET A 613 -26.25 -14.44 8.95
C MET A 613 -27.44 -15.39 8.95
N GLN A 614 -27.22 -16.70 9.09
CA GLN A 614 -28.32 -17.68 9.15
C GLN A 614 -29.09 -17.63 10.46
N ARG A 615 -28.41 -17.31 11.57
CA ARG A 615 -29.02 -17.14 12.89
C ARG A 615 -29.80 -15.83 13.02
N ALA A 616 -29.46 -14.81 12.24
CA ALA A 616 -30.10 -13.50 12.32
C ALA A 616 -31.53 -13.46 11.74
N ASP A 617 -32.29 -12.44 12.13
CA ASP A 617 -33.66 -12.23 11.69
C ASP A 617 -33.77 -11.23 10.53
N ALA A 618 -32.88 -10.23 10.51
CA ALA A 618 -32.75 -9.29 9.40
C ALA A 618 -31.31 -8.77 9.24
N TYR A 619 -30.97 -8.38 8.01
CA TYR A 619 -29.77 -7.64 7.64
C TYR A 619 -30.10 -6.17 7.44
N LEU A 620 -29.38 -5.29 8.12
CA LEU A 620 -29.50 -3.85 7.96
C LEU A 620 -28.38 -3.36 7.04
N ASP A 621 -28.73 -2.94 5.83
CA ASP A 621 -27.79 -2.33 4.90
C ASP A 621 -27.40 -0.92 5.37
N THR A 622 -26.18 -0.51 5.06
CA THR A 622 -25.67 0.79 5.49
C THR A 622 -26.26 1.93 4.64
N ILE A 623 -26.81 2.94 5.31
CA ILE A 623 -27.34 4.17 4.67
C ILE A 623 -26.19 5.04 4.17
N GLY A 624 -26.24 5.49 2.92
CA GLY A 624 -25.23 6.34 2.28
C GLY A 624 -24.18 5.55 1.49
N PHE A 625 -23.52 4.55 2.11
CA PHE A 625 -22.61 3.62 1.44
C PHE A 625 -23.07 2.17 1.66
N SER A 626 -23.76 1.61 0.68
CA SER A 626 -24.39 0.29 0.70
C SER A 626 -23.38 -0.88 0.58
N GLY A 627 -23.80 -2.07 0.98
CA GLY A 627 -23.05 -3.32 0.81
C GLY A 627 -23.47 -4.11 -0.43
N PHE A 628 -22.55 -4.41 -1.34
CA PHE A 628 -22.82 -5.34 -2.45
C PHE A 628 -22.67 -6.81 -2.02
N ASN A 629 -21.45 -7.21 -1.64
CA ASN A 629 -21.16 -8.60 -1.27
C ASN A 629 -21.93 -9.06 -0.03
N THR A 630 -22.06 -8.20 0.99
CA THR A 630 -22.82 -8.51 2.21
C THR A 630 -24.32 -8.68 1.94
N ALA A 631 -24.89 -7.91 1.01
CA ALA A 631 -26.27 -8.08 0.59
C ALA A 631 -26.48 -9.39 -0.19
N LEU A 632 -25.56 -9.76 -1.08
CA LEU A 632 -25.59 -11.07 -1.76
C LEU A 632 -25.47 -12.24 -0.77
N GLN A 633 -24.59 -12.11 0.22
CA GLN A 633 -24.42 -13.11 1.28
C GLN A 633 -25.69 -13.23 2.14
N ALA A 634 -26.34 -12.11 2.49
CA ALA A 634 -27.63 -12.12 3.16
C ALA A 634 -28.71 -12.82 2.31
N LEU A 635 -28.73 -12.58 1.00
CA LEU A 635 -29.61 -13.28 0.07
C LEU A 635 -29.34 -14.80 0.01
N ASP A 636 -28.07 -15.19 0.01
CA ASP A 636 -27.63 -16.59 0.07
C ASP A 636 -28.00 -17.29 1.38
N CYS A 637 -28.18 -16.53 2.47
CA CYS A 637 -28.69 -17.02 3.74
C CYS A 637 -30.22 -16.90 3.88
N GLU A 638 -30.92 -16.36 2.86
CA GLU A 638 -32.35 -16.04 2.94
C GLU A 638 -32.67 -15.09 4.11
N LEU A 639 -31.75 -14.19 4.44
CA LEU A 639 -31.84 -13.23 5.53
C LEU A 639 -32.49 -11.93 5.02
N PRO A 640 -33.74 -11.61 5.39
CA PRO A 640 -34.43 -10.41 4.93
C PRO A 640 -33.57 -9.15 5.09
N ILE A 641 -33.51 -8.34 4.04
CA ILE A 641 -32.68 -7.13 3.97
C ILE A 641 -33.57 -5.90 4.17
N VAL A 642 -33.10 -4.93 4.94
CA VAL A 642 -33.62 -3.56 4.94
C VAL A 642 -32.59 -2.71 4.21
N ALA A 643 -32.94 -2.24 3.01
CA ALA A 643 -32.04 -1.41 2.20
C ALA A 643 -32.52 0.03 2.14
N PHE A 644 -31.58 0.97 2.01
CA PHE A 644 -31.86 2.38 1.79
C PHE A 644 -31.45 2.79 0.37
N GLN A 645 -32.33 3.48 -0.35
CA GLN A 645 -32.10 3.92 -1.71
C GLN A 645 -31.28 5.21 -1.74
N GLY A 646 -29.97 5.10 -1.92
CA GLY A 646 -29.07 6.25 -2.02
C GLY A 646 -29.15 7.01 -3.35
N ARG A 647 -28.50 8.19 -3.37
CA ARG A 647 -28.41 9.10 -4.52
C ARG A 647 -27.35 8.67 -5.54
N PHE A 648 -26.20 8.20 -5.06
CA PHE A 648 -25.04 7.78 -5.85
C PHE A 648 -24.91 6.27 -5.90
N MET A 649 -24.22 5.71 -6.89
CA MET A 649 -24.01 4.25 -7.05
C MET A 649 -23.62 3.55 -5.74
N ARG A 650 -22.68 4.12 -4.99
CA ARG A 650 -22.20 3.58 -3.71
C ARG A 650 -23.29 3.40 -2.66
N GLY A 651 -24.37 4.18 -2.71
CA GLY A 651 -25.55 4.04 -1.85
C GLY A 651 -26.68 3.20 -2.42
N ARG A 652 -26.46 2.51 -3.55
CA ARG A 652 -27.52 1.81 -4.31
C ARG A 652 -27.25 0.32 -4.52
N LEU A 653 -26.14 -0.20 -3.98
CA LEU A 653 -25.68 -1.58 -4.23
C LEU A 653 -26.71 -2.64 -3.81
N ALA A 654 -27.17 -2.62 -2.54
CA ALA A 654 -28.18 -3.55 -2.06
C ALA A 654 -29.56 -3.29 -2.68
N SER A 655 -29.96 -2.02 -2.85
CA SER A 655 -31.24 -1.68 -3.49
C SER A 655 -31.32 -2.20 -4.92
N GLY A 656 -30.24 -2.10 -5.71
CA GLY A 656 -30.20 -2.61 -7.08
C GLY A 656 -30.34 -4.13 -7.14
N ILE A 657 -29.67 -4.84 -6.22
CA ILE A 657 -29.84 -6.30 -6.04
C ILE A 657 -31.32 -6.63 -5.75
N LEU A 658 -31.95 -5.92 -4.81
CA LEU A 658 -33.33 -6.17 -4.40
C LEU A 658 -34.34 -5.84 -5.50
N HIS A 659 -34.16 -4.75 -6.24
CA HIS A 659 -34.99 -4.43 -7.40
C HIS A 659 -34.91 -5.54 -8.44
N ARG A 660 -33.69 -5.98 -8.77
CA ARG A 660 -33.47 -7.06 -9.73
C ARG A 660 -34.07 -8.40 -9.26
N ALA A 661 -34.05 -8.65 -7.97
CA ALA A 661 -34.66 -9.82 -7.32
C ALA A 661 -36.19 -9.75 -7.24
N GLY A 662 -36.83 -8.63 -7.61
CA GLY A 662 -38.28 -8.44 -7.44
C GLY A 662 -38.70 -8.24 -5.98
N LEU A 663 -37.79 -7.73 -5.14
CA LEU A 663 -37.94 -7.51 -3.69
C LEU A 663 -37.93 -6.00 -3.37
N SER A 664 -38.56 -5.19 -4.22
CA SER A 664 -38.51 -3.71 -4.10
C SER A 664 -39.21 -3.19 -2.83
N ASP A 665 -40.08 -3.98 -2.22
CA ASP A 665 -40.74 -3.68 -0.93
C ASP A 665 -39.77 -3.76 0.28
N LEU A 666 -38.54 -4.21 0.05
CA LEU A 666 -37.45 -4.19 1.03
C LEU A 666 -36.53 -2.96 0.90
N VAL A 667 -36.84 -2.06 -0.04
CA VAL A 667 -36.07 -0.85 -0.32
C VAL A 667 -36.84 0.36 0.25
N THR A 668 -36.14 1.18 1.01
CA THR A 668 -36.67 2.35 1.72
C THR A 668 -35.97 3.61 1.23
N ASP A 669 -36.60 4.76 1.46
CA ASP A 669 -36.14 6.08 0.98
C ASP A 669 -36.07 7.14 2.08
N SER A 670 -36.45 6.77 3.31
CA SER A 670 -36.42 7.66 4.47
C SER A 670 -36.03 6.87 5.73
N ALA A 671 -35.51 7.59 6.73
CA ALA A 671 -35.17 6.99 8.02
C ALA A 671 -36.41 6.37 8.70
N GLU A 672 -37.58 6.99 8.53
CA GLU A 672 -38.85 6.48 9.06
C GLU A 672 -39.25 5.16 8.41
N SER A 673 -39.26 5.07 7.07
CA SER A 673 -39.61 3.83 6.37
C SER A 673 -38.58 2.73 6.61
N TYR A 674 -37.30 3.08 6.79
CA TYR A 674 -36.24 2.17 7.21
C TYR A 674 -36.54 1.53 8.57
N VAL A 675 -36.86 2.35 9.58
CA VAL A 675 -37.23 1.87 10.93
C VAL A 675 -38.49 1.01 10.86
N SER A 676 -39.54 1.49 10.19
CA SER A 676 -40.82 0.75 10.08
C SER A 676 -40.66 -0.62 9.42
N LEU A 677 -39.86 -0.72 8.36
CA LEU A 677 -39.62 -2.00 7.69
C LEU A 677 -38.83 -2.96 8.59
N ALA A 678 -37.79 -2.48 9.28
CA ALA A 678 -37.02 -3.29 10.21
C ALA A 678 -37.88 -3.84 11.35
N VAL A 679 -38.75 -3.00 11.94
CA VAL A 679 -39.70 -3.40 12.98
C VAL A 679 -40.70 -4.43 12.46
N ARG A 680 -41.32 -4.17 11.30
CA ARG A 680 -42.29 -5.08 10.67
C ARG A 680 -41.69 -6.45 10.39
N LEU A 681 -40.44 -6.50 9.93
CA LEU A 681 -39.76 -7.77 9.69
C LEU A 681 -39.65 -8.61 10.96
N ILE A 682 -39.60 -8.02 12.15
CA ILE A 682 -39.54 -8.75 13.42
C ILE A 682 -40.93 -9.11 13.93
N GLU A 683 -41.86 -8.15 13.97
CA GLU A 683 -43.19 -8.34 14.57
C GLU A 683 -44.13 -9.19 13.70
N ASP A 684 -44.05 -9.07 12.37
CA ASP A 684 -44.89 -9.83 11.45
C ASP A 684 -44.13 -11.06 10.92
N GLY A 685 -44.18 -12.14 11.70
CA GLY A 685 -43.55 -13.41 11.33
C GLY A 685 -44.08 -14.02 10.03
N ARG A 686 -45.33 -13.71 9.62
CA ARG A 686 -45.89 -14.17 8.34
C ARG A 686 -45.27 -13.40 7.18
N TYR A 687 -45.16 -12.07 7.31
CA TYR A 687 -44.46 -11.24 6.34
C TYR A 687 -43.00 -11.65 6.21
N ARG A 688 -42.30 -11.86 7.33
CA ARG A 688 -40.91 -12.35 7.34
C ARG A 688 -40.78 -13.68 6.60
N ALA A 689 -41.61 -14.67 6.90
CA ALA A 689 -41.60 -15.96 6.21
C ALA A 689 -41.88 -15.84 4.71
N ALA A 690 -42.83 -14.97 4.31
CA ALA A 690 -43.15 -14.71 2.92
C ALA A 690 -41.97 -14.04 2.17
N VAL A 691 -41.28 -13.09 2.81
CA VAL A 691 -40.04 -12.48 2.28
C VAL A 691 -38.98 -13.56 2.05
N ARG A 692 -38.70 -14.42 3.04
CA ARG A 692 -37.72 -15.52 2.90
C ARG A 692 -38.06 -16.46 1.74
N GLY A 693 -39.34 -16.80 1.58
CA GLY A 693 -39.82 -17.61 0.46
C GLY A 693 -39.55 -16.94 -0.90
N ARG A 694 -39.81 -15.64 -1.03
CA ARG A 694 -39.48 -14.88 -2.25
C ARG A 694 -37.98 -14.79 -2.50
N MET A 695 -37.17 -14.56 -1.46
CA MET A 695 -35.70 -14.55 -1.57
C MET A 695 -35.15 -15.87 -2.10
N ARG A 696 -35.68 -17.02 -1.63
CA ARG A 696 -35.31 -18.34 -2.14
C ARG A 696 -35.63 -18.49 -3.63
N ALA A 697 -36.79 -17.98 -4.08
CA ALA A 697 -37.19 -18.02 -5.49
C ALA A 697 -36.40 -17.05 -6.37
N ALA A 698 -35.96 -15.91 -5.82
CA ALA A 698 -35.32 -14.81 -6.54
C ALA A 698 -33.82 -15.01 -6.85
N ARG A 699 -33.22 -16.15 -6.48
CA ARG A 699 -31.78 -16.40 -6.73
C ARG A 699 -31.44 -16.54 -8.22
N ASN A 700 -32.29 -17.22 -8.98
CA ASN A 700 -32.02 -17.51 -10.39
C ASN A 700 -31.77 -16.28 -11.30
N PRO A 701 -32.51 -15.16 -11.21
CA PRO A 701 -32.29 -14.00 -12.08
C PRO A 701 -31.02 -13.17 -11.76
N LEU A 702 -30.34 -13.42 -10.64
CA LEU A 702 -29.14 -12.68 -10.20
C LEU A 702 -27.84 -13.38 -10.57
N TYR A 703 -27.87 -14.71 -10.63
CA TYR A 703 -26.70 -15.54 -10.87
C TYR A 703 -26.62 -15.98 -12.33
N ARG A 704 -25.39 -16.17 -12.81
CA ARG A 704 -25.08 -16.66 -14.15
C ARG A 704 -25.69 -15.85 -15.29
N ASP A 705 -25.93 -14.57 -15.05
CA ASP A 705 -26.42 -13.66 -16.07
C ASP A 705 -25.29 -13.27 -17.03
N LEU A 706 -25.41 -13.71 -18.29
CA LEU A 706 -24.44 -13.40 -19.34
C LEU A 706 -24.71 -12.06 -20.03
N ALA A 707 -25.86 -11.40 -19.82
CA ALA A 707 -26.16 -10.14 -20.48
C ALA A 707 -25.12 -9.04 -20.21
N PRO A 708 -24.62 -8.85 -18.96
CA PRO A 708 -23.51 -7.93 -18.69
C PRO A 708 -22.22 -8.28 -19.44
N ILE A 709 -21.90 -9.57 -19.57
CA ILE A 709 -20.69 -10.03 -20.25
C ILE A 709 -20.75 -9.73 -21.74
N ARG A 710 -21.89 -10.02 -22.39
CA ARG A 710 -22.07 -9.71 -23.82
C ARG A 710 -22.04 -8.21 -24.09
N ALA A 711 -22.65 -7.41 -23.23
CA ALA A 711 -22.57 -5.96 -23.33
C ALA A 711 -21.14 -5.42 -23.10
N LEU A 712 -20.37 -6.03 -22.20
CA LEU A 712 -18.95 -5.71 -22.01
C LEU A 712 -18.15 -6.01 -23.27
N GLU A 713 -18.36 -7.17 -23.90
CA GLU A 713 -17.71 -7.53 -25.16
C GLU A 713 -18.01 -6.51 -26.27
N ASP A 714 -19.28 -6.15 -26.44
CA ASP A 714 -19.71 -5.15 -27.44
C ASP A 714 -19.08 -3.77 -27.16
N PHE A 715 -19.03 -3.36 -25.89
CA PHE A 715 -18.35 -2.13 -25.48
C PHE A 715 -16.86 -2.15 -25.80
N LEU A 716 -16.14 -3.23 -25.48
CA LEU A 716 -14.71 -3.35 -25.74
C LEU A 716 -14.42 -3.26 -27.25
N ASP A 717 -15.24 -3.93 -28.06
CA ASP A 717 -15.19 -3.86 -29.51
C ASP A 717 -15.39 -2.43 -30.04
N GLN A 718 -16.39 -1.71 -29.51
CA GLN A 718 -16.71 -0.35 -29.89
C GLN A 718 -15.62 0.64 -29.44
N ALA A 719 -15.21 0.60 -28.17
CA ALA A 719 -14.23 1.53 -27.61
C ALA A 719 -12.89 1.43 -28.35
N ALA A 720 -12.43 0.22 -28.68
CA ALA A 720 -11.22 0.02 -29.47
C ALA A 720 -11.35 0.53 -30.93
N ARG A 721 -12.57 0.68 -31.46
CA ARG A 721 -12.83 1.23 -32.82
C ARG A 721 -12.96 2.75 -32.82
N GLU A 722 -13.50 3.36 -31.77
CA GLU A 722 -13.70 4.82 -31.67
C GLU A 722 -12.38 5.60 -31.68
N CYS A 723 -11.25 5.00 -31.28
CA CYS A 723 -9.92 5.61 -31.34
C CYS A 723 -9.28 5.67 -32.75
N ARG A 724 -10.10 5.69 -33.82
CA ARG A 724 -9.64 5.94 -35.20
C ARG A 724 -9.60 7.46 -35.43
N GLY A 725 -8.51 8.11 -35.03
CA GLY A 725 -8.30 9.55 -35.25
C GLY A 725 -6.98 10.03 -34.73
#